data_AF-R0LGS0-F1
#
_entry.id   AF-R0LGS0-F1
#
_cell.length_a   1.000
_cell.length_b   1.000
_cell.length_c   1.000
_cell.angle_alpha   90.00
_cell.angle_beta   90.00
_cell.angle_gamma   90.00
#
_symmetry.space_group_name_H-M   'P 1'
#
loop_
_entity.id
_entity.type
_entity.pdbx_description
1 polymer ?
#
loop_
_entity_poly.entity_id
_entity_poly.type
_entity_poly.pdbx_seq_one_letter_code
_entity_poly.pdbx_strand_id
1 'polypeptide(L)'
;MSSFQEVPSSANALQTSNFAHVIFQNVAKSYLPNTHLECHYTLTQFIHPHQKDWVGIFKVGWSTARDYYTFLWSPMPENYVEGSTVNCVLTFQGYYLPNDDGEFYQFCYVTHKGEIRGASTPFQFRTSSPVEELLTMEDEGNSDMLVVTTKAGLLEFKIEKIIKEKEELLKVTSVLEKETTQLRDQVERLEKELNHEKQRCDQLQTEQKANIQASETLKTENDDLKKKHEEAASKVLQLEEDIMAVTQKAIAKETELDSMKDKLKKVMLEKEQLECVLKTEKDEKELYKIHLKNTEIENTKLVKEIQTFKNLDANKENMISYYKEEVGRLQLFIAEKENMKKAFLLSSSNKEDACVLKEQLRKAEDQIQASKQEAVLMSKELSDAVNVRDKTMADLHSARLENEKLKKQLADALAELKKITALKNEQETSNTVEQELRREVEDLKLRLQMAADHYKEKFKECQKLQKQVNKFTEQAVSRMENLQLFWSQQKLTDASNIETATAVVTDKKLSASPVSPISPDVVSEFMVKEQVREMNKEIAEKTEKYKKCKQMLAGEKMKCSVYADELAKLELKWKEQVKINEGIKLQLAAKEDQYKVQLAEKERRIKELASQLELFTSEKELGRTPGNQAGRMMEGQISQPTLHFRNPYSEENGPVPAVTSRLPVLQYGNPYAIQERRDGADGAFNPDEIQRPPVRTSFWELEDDVVCSQPSRNLSRPDGLEDPEDSN
;
A
#
# COMPACT_ATOMS: atom_id res chain seq x y z
N MET A 1 -19.70 -31.68 -45.81
CA MET A 1 -20.50 -32.63 -46.61
C MET A 1 -21.97 -32.29 -46.41
N SER A 2 -22.57 -31.61 -47.37
CA SER A 2 -24.01 -31.33 -47.43
C SER A 2 -24.45 -31.77 -48.82
N SER A 3 -25.26 -32.83 -48.88
CA SER A 3 -25.74 -33.44 -50.11
C SER A 3 -27.23 -33.17 -50.24
N PHE A 4 -27.59 -32.14 -51.02
CA PHE A 4 -28.95 -31.97 -51.53
C PHE A 4 -29.03 -32.67 -52.88
N GLN A 5 -29.99 -33.59 -52.99
CA GLN A 5 -30.27 -34.42 -54.14
C GLN A 5 -31.38 -33.75 -54.97
N GLU A 6 -31.04 -33.27 -56.16
CA GLU A 6 -32.00 -32.80 -57.16
C GLU A 6 -32.59 -34.00 -57.93
N VAL A 7 -33.90 -34.01 -58.10
CA VAL A 7 -34.65 -34.92 -58.98
C VAL A 7 -35.15 -34.10 -60.18
N PRO A 8 -34.94 -34.51 -61.45
CA PRO A 8 -35.44 -33.75 -62.59
C PRO A 8 -36.90 -34.09 -62.90
N SER A 9 -37.75 -33.06 -62.98
CA SER A 9 -39.14 -33.15 -63.42
C SER A 9 -39.27 -33.46 -64.91
N SER A 10 -40.06 -34.47 -65.21
CA SER A 10 -40.47 -34.91 -66.55
C SER A 10 -41.36 -33.88 -67.25
N ALA A 11 -40.91 -33.35 -68.39
CA ALA A 11 -41.72 -32.51 -69.29
C ALA A 11 -42.36 -33.36 -70.41
N ASN A 12 -43.67 -33.16 -70.58
CA ASN A 12 -44.58 -33.84 -71.50
C ASN A 12 -44.21 -33.65 -72.99
N ALA A 13 -43.98 -34.74 -73.73
CA ALA A 13 -43.92 -34.73 -75.19
C ALA A 13 -45.34 -34.93 -75.77
N LEU A 14 -45.98 -33.84 -76.21
CA LEU A 14 -47.17 -33.91 -77.08
C LEU A 14 -46.74 -34.57 -78.41
N GLN A 15 -47.45 -35.62 -78.83
CA GLN A 15 -47.31 -36.24 -80.15
C GLN A 15 -47.55 -35.19 -81.25
N THR A 16 -46.48 -34.65 -81.82
CA THR A 16 -46.57 -33.72 -82.96
C THR A 16 -46.95 -34.51 -84.20
N SER A 17 -48.03 -34.11 -84.88
CA SER A 17 -48.46 -34.66 -86.17
C SER A 17 -47.31 -34.64 -87.19
N ASN A 18 -47.16 -35.73 -87.97
CA ASN A 18 -46.12 -35.85 -89.00
C ASN A 18 -46.12 -34.73 -90.05
N PHE A 19 -47.20 -33.95 -90.13
CA PHE A 19 -47.41 -32.85 -91.06
C PHE A 19 -47.01 -31.47 -90.52
N ALA A 20 -46.53 -31.37 -89.27
CA ALA A 20 -46.17 -30.11 -88.62
C ALA A 20 -44.74 -30.12 -88.06
N HIS A 21 -43.82 -30.80 -88.75
CA HIS A 21 -42.40 -30.76 -88.38
C HIS A 21 -41.70 -29.49 -88.91
N VAL A 22 -42.34 -28.78 -89.86
CA VAL A 22 -41.94 -27.44 -90.30
C VAL A 22 -43.11 -26.50 -90.11
N ILE A 23 -42.86 -25.36 -89.45
CA ILE A 23 -43.89 -24.37 -89.11
C ILE A 23 -43.60 -23.08 -89.85
N PHE A 24 -44.53 -22.62 -90.69
CA PHE A 24 -44.42 -21.33 -91.35
C PHE A 24 -44.80 -20.19 -90.40
N GLN A 25 -43.93 -19.18 -90.30
CA GLN A 25 -44.07 -18.03 -89.40
C GLN A 25 -44.59 -16.82 -90.14
N ASN A 26 -45.39 -15.99 -89.45
CA ASN A 26 -45.84 -14.68 -89.94
C ASN A 26 -46.48 -14.69 -91.34
N VAL A 27 -47.24 -15.74 -91.65
CA VAL A 27 -47.92 -15.85 -92.94
C VAL A 27 -49.10 -14.88 -92.99
N ALA A 28 -48.98 -13.83 -93.82
CA ALA A 28 -50.02 -12.84 -94.02
C ALA A 28 -51.23 -13.46 -94.75
N LYS A 29 -52.41 -12.85 -94.57
CA LYS A 29 -53.64 -13.26 -95.28
C LYS A 29 -53.59 -12.94 -96.77
N SER A 30 -52.81 -11.95 -97.17
CA SER A 30 -52.60 -11.57 -98.56
C SER A 30 -51.23 -10.97 -98.79
N TYR A 31 -50.67 -11.19 -99.98
CA TYR A 31 -49.42 -10.60 -100.45
C TYR A 31 -49.65 -9.82 -101.74
N LEU A 32 -48.78 -8.85 -102.03
CA LEU A 32 -48.86 -8.07 -103.25
C LEU A 32 -48.42 -8.91 -104.46
N PRO A 33 -49.19 -8.95 -105.57
CA PRO A 33 -48.74 -9.56 -106.82
C PRO A 33 -47.45 -8.90 -107.34
N ASN A 34 -46.61 -9.65 -108.06
CA ASN A 34 -45.37 -9.16 -108.69
C ASN A 34 -44.30 -8.56 -107.75
N THR A 35 -44.45 -8.68 -106.44
CA THR A 35 -43.46 -8.25 -105.44
C THR A 35 -42.71 -9.47 -104.88
N HIS A 36 -41.46 -9.32 -104.46
CA HIS A 36 -40.74 -10.41 -103.79
C HIS A 36 -41.46 -10.80 -102.50
N LEU A 37 -41.53 -12.10 -102.22
CA LEU A 37 -42.23 -12.67 -101.07
C LEU A 37 -41.23 -13.43 -100.20
N GLU A 38 -41.09 -12.99 -98.96
CA GLU A 38 -40.30 -13.70 -97.96
C GLU A 38 -41.17 -14.75 -97.25
N CYS A 39 -40.75 -16.00 -97.37
CA CYS A 39 -41.32 -17.13 -96.69
C CYS A 39 -40.45 -17.48 -95.48
N HIS A 40 -40.96 -17.23 -94.28
CA HIS A 40 -40.29 -17.55 -93.02
C HIS A 40 -40.82 -18.89 -92.50
N TYR A 41 -39.94 -19.80 -92.15
CA TYR A 41 -40.32 -21.09 -91.58
C TYR A 41 -39.30 -21.59 -90.56
N THR A 42 -39.78 -22.40 -89.63
CA THR A 42 -38.99 -22.99 -88.56
C THR A 42 -38.92 -24.50 -88.77
N LEU A 43 -37.71 -25.01 -88.94
CA LEU A 43 -37.41 -26.44 -88.85
C LEU A 43 -37.44 -26.84 -87.38
N THR A 44 -38.38 -27.69 -86.99
CA THR A 44 -38.49 -28.16 -85.59
C THR A 44 -37.50 -29.29 -85.31
N GLN A 45 -37.33 -29.64 -84.04
CA GLN A 45 -36.53 -30.78 -83.59
C GLN A 45 -36.95 -32.14 -84.17
N PHE A 46 -38.10 -32.23 -84.86
CA PHE A 46 -38.68 -33.47 -85.40
C PHE A 46 -38.33 -33.73 -86.88
N ILE A 47 -37.57 -32.84 -87.53
CA ILE A 47 -37.13 -33.01 -88.93
C ILE A 47 -35.64 -32.78 -89.08
N HIS A 48 -35.02 -33.64 -89.90
CA HIS A 48 -33.65 -33.51 -90.34
C HIS A 48 -33.65 -32.89 -91.74
N PRO A 49 -33.17 -31.63 -91.90
CA PRO A 49 -33.13 -30.98 -93.21
C PRO A 49 -32.17 -31.69 -94.15
N HIS A 50 -32.48 -31.68 -95.44
CA HIS A 50 -31.65 -32.23 -96.50
C HIS A 50 -31.48 -31.21 -97.64
N GLN A 51 -30.34 -31.25 -98.34
CA GLN A 51 -30.03 -30.36 -99.48
C GLN A 51 -31.01 -30.44 -100.67
N LYS A 52 -31.93 -31.41 -100.64
CA LYS A 52 -32.98 -31.64 -101.66
C LYS A 52 -34.38 -31.50 -101.07
N ASP A 53 -34.48 -30.90 -99.90
CA ASP A 53 -35.76 -30.43 -99.39
C ASP A 53 -36.08 -29.09 -100.05
N TRP A 54 -37.36 -28.79 -100.19
CA TRP A 54 -37.80 -27.59 -100.89
C TRP A 54 -39.12 -27.08 -100.33
N VAL A 55 -39.34 -25.77 -100.47
CA VAL A 55 -40.62 -25.13 -100.14
C VAL A 55 -41.30 -24.75 -101.44
N GLY A 56 -42.52 -25.23 -101.61
CA GLY A 56 -43.37 -24.88 -102.75
C GLY A 56 -44.53 -23.99 -102.34
N ILE A 57 -44.97 -23.15 -103.26
CA ILE A 57 -46.27 -22.48 -103.20
C ILE A 57 -47.26 -23.36 -103.93
N PHE A 58 -48.31 -23.79 -103.24
CA PHE A 58 -49.33 -24.68 -103.78
C PHE A 58 -50.68 -23.99 -103.78
N LYS A 59 -51.45 -24.17 -104.84
CA LYS A 59 -52.88 -23.82 -104.82
C LYS A 59 -53.60 -24.72 -103.82
N VAL A 60 -54.43 -24.14 -102.96
CA VAL A 60 -55.20 -24.89 -101.96
C VAL A 60 -56.05 -25.96 -102.66
N GLY A 61 -56.03 -27.19 -102.13
CA GLY A 61 -56.65 -28.36 -102.77
C GLY A 61 -55.71 -29.20 -103.63
N TRP A 62 -54.40 -28.98 -103.55
CA TRP A 62 -53.38 -29.86 -104.15
C TRP A 62 -53.53 -31.32 -103.69
N SER A 63 -53.21 -32.27 -104.57
CA SER A 63 -53.33 -33.72 -104.28
C SER A 63 -51.97 -34.39 -104.11
N THR A 64 -50.94 -33.89 -104.80
CA THR A 64 -49.58 -34.44 -104.74
C THR A 64 -48.54 -33.34 -104.68
N ALA A 65 -47.31 -33.70 -104.25
CA ALA A 65 -46.17 -32.77 -104.27
C ALA A 65 -45.77 -32.31 -105.69
N ARG A 66 -46.42 -32.79 -106.77
CA ARG A 66 -46.20 -32.32 -108.14
C ARG A 66 -47.07 -31.11 -108.51
N ASP A 67 -48.08 -30.79 -107.70
CA ASP A 67 -49.06 -29.72 -107.97
C ASP A 67 -48.57 -28.33 -107.48
N TYR A 68 -47.25 -28.14 -107.38
CA TYR A 68 -46.68 -26.86 -106.97
C TYR A 68 -46.84 -25.83 -108.10
N TYR A 69 -47.09 -24.58 -107.73
CA TYR A 69 -47.06 -23.44 -108.65
C TYR A 69 -45.62 -23.02 -108.94
N THR A 70 -44.87 -22.77 -107.87
CA THR A 70 -43.43 -22.48 -107.90
C THR A 70 -42.76 -23.06 -106.67
N PHE A 71 -41.44 -23.25 -106.70
CA PHE A 71 -40.68 -23.80 -105.58
C PHE A 71 -39.28 -23.21 -105.49
N LEU A 72 -38.70 -23.29 -104.30
CA LEU A 72 -37.29 -23.02 -104.03
C LEU A 72 -36.72 -24.12 -103.14
N TRP A 73 -35.48 -24.52 -103.41
CA TRP A 73 -34.75 -25.44 -102.54
C TRP A 73 -34.56 -24.80 -101.16
N SER A 74 -34.88 -25.56 -100.11
CA SER A 74 -34.63 -25.15 -98.73
C SER A 74 -33.11 -25.17 -98.51
N PRO A 75 -32.47 -24.04 -98.19
CA PRO A 75 -31.03 -24.02 -97.94
C PRO A 75 -30.70 -24.92 -96.74
N MET A 76 -29.61 -25.68 -96.86
CA MET A 76 -29.09 -26.49 -95.75
C MET A 76 -28.41 -25.55 -94.74
N PRO A 77 -28.83 -25.53 -93.46
CA PRO A 77 -28.18 -24.68 -92.45
C PRO A 77 -26.71 -25.08 -92.23
N GLU A 78 -25.78 -24.12 -92.30
CA GLU A 78 -24.33 -24.39 -92.30
C GLU A 78 -23.80 -25.06 -91.02
N ASN A 79 -24.47 -24.84 -89.87
CA ASN A 79 -24.11 -25.40 -88.56
C ASN A 79 -25.29 -26.17 -87.93
N TYR A 80 -25.94 -27.05 -88.69
CA TYR A 80 -27.09 -27.80 -88.18
C TYR A 80 -26.68 -28.81 -87.09
N VAL A 81 -27.31 -28.69 -85.92
CA VAL A 81 -27.21 -29.67 -84.82
C VAL A 81 -28.50 -30.50 -84.79
N GLU A 82 -28.36 -31.83 -84.74
CA GLU A 82 -29.50 -32.75 -84.70
C GLU A 82 -30.41 -32.45 -83.49
N GLY A 83 -31.72 -32.33 -83.71
CA GLY A 83 -32.69 -31.96 -82.68
C GLY A 83 -32.75 -30.46 -82.33
N SER A 84 -31.97 -29.59 -82.99
CA SER A 84 -32.10 -28.14 -82.84
C SER A 84 -33.27 -27.57 -83.66
N THR A 85 -33.80 -26.44 -83.21
CA THR A 85 -34.85 -25.69 -83.93
C THR A 85 -34.21 -24.54 -84.70
N VAL A 86 -34.40 -24.48 -86.02
CA VAL A 86 -33.70 -23.53 -86.91
C VAL A 86 -34.70 -22.72 -87.72
N ASN A 87 -34.59 -21.39 -87.66
CA ASN A 87 -35.37 -20.49 -88.50
C ASN A 87 -34.71 -20.30 -89.86
N CYS A 88 -35.49 -20.45 -90.91
CA CYS A 88 -35.07 -20.33 -92.30
C CYS A 88 -35.95 -19.30 -93.01
N VAL A 89 -35.35 -18.63 -93.99
CA VAL A 89 -36.04 -17.66 -94.84
C VAL A 89 -35.76 -17.97 -96.30
N LEU A 90 -36.82 -17.95 -97.12
CA LEU A 90 -36.75 -18.09 -98.57
C LEU A 90 -37.37 -16.88 -99.24
N THR A 91 -36.73 -16.35 -100.26
CA THR A 91 -37.24 -15.19 -101.00
C THR A 91 -37.72 -15.64 -102.38
N PHE A 92 -39.04 -15.74 -102.54
CA PHE A 92 -39.66 -15.99 -103.83
C PHE A 92 -39.67 -14.69 -104.64
N GLN A 93 -39.14 -14.75 -105.86
CA GLN A 93 -39.11 -13.59 -106.73
C GLN A 93 -40.50 -13.34 -107.33
N GLY A 94 -40.92 -12.07 -107.37
CA GLY A 94 -42.28 -11.67 -107.73
C GLY A 94 -42.76 -12.17 -109.09
N TYR A 95 -41.86 -12.33 -110.07
CA TYR A 95 -42.18 -12.81 -111.41
C TYR A 95 -42.45 -14.33 -111.48
N TYR A 96 -42.19 -15.08 -110.41
CA TYR A 96 -42.58 -16.49 -110.27
C TYR A 96 -43.84 -16.68 -109.41
N LEU A 97 -44.40 -15.60 -108.87
CA LEU A 97 -45.57 -15.67 -108.00
C LEU A 97 -46.87 -15.60 -108.81
N PRO A 98 -47.96 -16.19 -108.30
CA PRO A 98 -49.28 -15.97 -108.87
C PRO A 98 -49.66 -14.49 -108.95
N ASN A 99 -50.42 -14.15 -109.99
CA ASN A 99 -51.07 -12.85 -110.11
C ASN A 99 -52.31 -12.79 -109.19
N ASP A 100 -53.03 -11.66 -109.23
CA ASP A 100 -54.36 -11.56 -108.60
C ASP A 100 -55.39 -12.37 -109.41
N ASP A 101 -55.39 -13.68 -109.17
CA ASP A 101 -56.29 -14.66 -109.79
C ASP A 101 -57.47 -15.06 -108.89
N GLY A 102 -57.55 -14.47 -107.69
CA GLY A 102 -58.58 -14.78 -106.68
C GLY A 102 -58.41 -16.14 -106.01
N GLU A 103 -57.36 -16.90 -106.31
CA GLU A 103 -57.13 -18.22 -105.77
C GLU A 103 -56.38 -18.15 -104.43
N PHE A 104 -56.60 -19.18 -103.60
CA PHE A 104 -55.86 -19.34 -102.35
C PHE A 104 -54.65 -20.23 -102.55
N TYR A 105 -53.53 -19.79 -101.99
CA TYR A 105 -52.24 -20.46 -102.01
C TYR A 105 -51.75 -20.73 -100.59
N GLN A 106 -50.88 -21.72 -100.43
CA GLN A 106 -50.21 -22.01 -99.17
C GLN A 106 -48.78 -22.50 -99.44
N PHE A 107 -47.88 -22.23 -98.50
CA PHE A 107 -46.55 -22.81 -98.52
C PHE A 107 -46.61 -24.26 -98.04
N CYS A 108 -45.89 -25.15 -98.70
CA CYS A 108 -45.69 -26.52 -98.22
C CYS A 108 -44.19 -26.87 -98.24
N TYR A 109 -43.70 -27.43 -97.14
CA TYR A 109 -42.34 -27.96 -97.06
C TYR A 109 -42.33 -29.42 -97.49
N VAL A 110 -41.54 -29.75 -98.51
CA VAL A 110 -41.43 -31.08 -99.10
C VAL A 110 -40.01 -31.61 -98.91
N THR A 111 -39.89 -32.80 -98.35
CA THR A 111 -38.61 -33.47 -98.14
C THR A 111 -38.04 -34.09 -99.42
N HIS A 112 -36.76 -34.45 -99.41
CA HIS A 112 -36.11 -35.20 -100.49
C HIS A 112 -36.78 -36.56 -100.82
N LYS A 113 -37.60 -37.09 -99.90
CA LYS A 113 -38.41 -38.31 -100.10
C LYS A 113 -39.77 -38.04 -100.75
N GLY A 114 -40.13 -36.77 -100.95
CA GLY A 114 -41.43 -36.35 -101.49
C GLY A 114 -42.54 -36.24 -100.44
N GLU A 115 -42.22 -36.37 -99.15
CA GLU A 115 -43.19 -36.23 -98.06
C GLU A 115 -43.36 -34.76 -97.65
N ILE A 116 -44.61 -34.35 -97.39
CA ILE A 116 -44.94 -33.00 -96.95
C ILE A 116 -44.91 -32.95 -95.42
N ARG A 117 -44.04 -32.09 -94.88
CA ARG A 117 -43.74 -32.02 -93.44
C ARG A 117 -44.13 -30.69 -92.78
N GLY A 118 -44.74 -29.80 -93.53
CA GLY A 118 -45.28 -28.52 -93.06
C GLY A 118 -46.18 -27.88 -94.11
N ALA A 119 -47.28 -27.24 -93.71
CA ALA A 119 -48.15 -26.46 -94.58
C ALA A 119 -48.60 -25.17 -93.87
N SER A 120 -48.58 -24.03 -94.56
CA SER A 120 -48.99 -22.74 -93.98
C SER A 120 -50.51 -22.55 -93.97
N THR A 121 -50.97 -21.52 -93.27
CA THR A 121 -52.32 -20.98 -93.50
C THR A 121 -52.47 -20.46 -94.93
N PRO A 122 -53.65 -20.59 -95.56
CA PRO A 122 -53.91 -20.06 -96.89
C PRO A 122 -53.79 -18.53 -96.99
N PHE A 123 -53.33 -18.05 -98.13
CA PHE A 123 -53.19 -16.63 -98.47
C PHE A 123 -53.53 -16.37 -99.94
N GLN A 124 -53.83 -15.12 -100.28
CA GLN A 124 -54.09 -14.69 -101.67
C GLN A 124 -53.05 -13.68 -102.16
N PHE A 125 -52.82 -13.64 -103.47
CA PHE A 125 -52.06 -12.54 -104.08
C PHE A 125 -53.04 -11.45 -104.51
N ARG A 126 -53.13 -10.33 -103.78
CA ARG A 126 -54.05 -9.22 -104.10
C ARG A 126 -53.55 -7.89 -103.54
N THR A 127 -53.93 -6.79 -104.18
CA THR A 127 -53.68 -5.42 -103.67
C THR A 127 -54.72 -5.02 -102.63
N SER A 128 -54.31 -4.42 -101.50
CA SER A 128 -55.22 -3.99 -100.41
C SER A 128 -56.21 -2.89 -100.87
N SER A 129 -57.49 -3.02 -100.50
CA SER A 129 -58.57 -2.09 -100.89
C SER A 129 -58.68 -0.87 -99.95
N PRO A 130 -58.99 0.36 -100.44
CA PRO A 130 -59.01 1.60 -99.63
C PRO A 130 -60.15 1.74 -98.60
N VAL A 131 -61.11 0.81 -98.56
CA VAL A 131 -62.35 0.97 -97.76
C VAL A 131 -62.15 0.70 -96.26
N GLU A 132 -60.98 0.20 -95.84
CA GLU A 132 -60.65 -0.07 -94.41
C GLU A 132 -60.12 1.16 -93.63
N GLU A 133 -60.20 2.37 -94.18
CA GLU A 133 -59.61 3.60 -93.58
C GLU A 133 -60.56 4.39 -92.64
N LEU A 134 -61.84 4.00 -92.54
CA LEU A 134 -62.79 4.61 -91.59
C LEU A 134 -62.93 3.72 -90.36
N LEU A 135 -62.53 4.24 -89.19
CA LEU A 135 -62.65 3.54 -87.91
C LEU A 135 -63.61 4.31 -87.00
N THR A 136 -64.61 3.62 -86.45
CA THR A 136 -65.50 4.15 -85.41
C THR A 136 -64.87 3.91 -84.04
N MET A 137 -64.70 4.98 -83.24
CA MET A 137 -64.36 4.85 -81.82
C MET A 137 -65.54 5.29 -80.94
N GLU A 138 -65.73 4.58 -79.84
CA GLU A 138 -66.61 4.97 -78.73
C GLU A 138 -65.81 5.90 -77.79
N ASP A 139 -66.40 7.03 -77.41
CA ASP A 139 -65.82 7.99 -76.46
C ASP A 139 -66.10 7.50 -75.03
N GLU A 140 -65.05 7.32 -74.22
CA GLU A 140 -65.16 6.73 -72.87
C GLU A 140 -65.81 7.67 -71.83
N GLY A 141 -66.37 8.80 -72.24
CA GLY A 141 -67.02 9.78 -71.37
C GLY A 141 -68.56 9.73 -71.34
N ASN A 142 -69.21 9.51 -72.50
CA ASN A 142 -70.67 9.55 -72.64
C ASN A 142 -71.13 8.50 -73.68
N SER A 143 -71.78 7.42 -73.24
CA SER A 143 -72.20 6.28 -74.08
C SER A 143 -73.42 6.57 -74.98
N ASP A 144 -73.42 7.65 -75.76
CA ASP A 144 -74.47 7.89 -76.78
C ASP A 144 -74.03 8.72 -78.00
N MET A 145 -72.73 8.87 -78.27
CA MET A 145 -72.23 9.59 -79.46
C MET A 145 -71.07 8.87 -80.13
N LEU A 146 -71.31 8.27 -81.30
CA LEU A 146 -70.26 7.75 -82.19
C LEU A 146 -69.65 8.90 -82.99
N VAL A 147 -68.36 9.18 -82.79
CA VAL A 147 -67.64 10.17 -83.58
C VAL A 147 -66.93 9.48 -84.74
N VAL A 148 -67.38 9.72 -85.97
CA VAL A 148 -66.68 9.28 -87.19
C VAL A 148 -65.54 10.27 -87.46
N THR A 149 -64.33 9.89 -87.07
CA THR A 149 -63.12 10.65 -87.35
C THR A 149 -62.27 9.96 -88.40
N THR A 150 -61.50 10.73 -89.16
CA THR A 150 -60.49 10.17 -90.05
C THR A 150 -59.41 9.50 -89.19
N LYS A 151 -58.90 8.36 -89.64
CA LYS A 151 -57.83 7.61 -88.96
C LYS A 151 -56.63 8.51 -88.61
N ALA A 152 -56.33 9.53 -89.42
CA ALA A 152 -55.28 10.51 -89.19
C ALA A 152 -55.49 11.35 -87.91
N GLY A 153 -56.67 11.96 -87.72
CA GLY A 153 -56.92 12.84 -86.57
C GLY A 153 -56.94 12.08 -85.24
N LEU A 154 -57.41 10.83 -85.24
CA LEU A 154 -57.36 9.97 -84.07
C LEU A 154 -55.91 9.59 -83.69
N LEU A 155 -55.07 9.32 -84.69
CA LEU A 155 -53.66 9.03 -84.47
C LEU A 155 -52.93 10.25 -83.92
N GLU A 156 -53.22 11.46 -84.43
CA GLU A 156 -52.66 12.71 -83.90
C GLU A 156 -53.01 12.92 -82.42
N PHE A 157 -54.27 12.73 -82.02
CA PHE A 157 -54.66 12.84 -80.61
C PHE A 157 -53.97 11.79 -79.71
N LYS A 158 -53.87 10.53 -80.18
CA LYS A 158 -53.14 9.48 -79.46
C LYS A 158 -51.65 9.81 -79.35
N ILE A 159 -51.04 10.36 -80.39
CA ILE A 159 -49.64 10.80 -80.37
C ILE A 159 -49.45 11.92 -79.33
N GLU A 160 -50.32 12.93 -79.31
CA GLU A 160 -50.26 14.04 -78.34
C GLU A 160 -50.38 13.53 -76.89
N LYS A 161 -51.30 12.59 -76.63
CA LYS A 161 -51.44 11.95 -75.30
C LYS A 161 -50.18 11.17 -74.91
N ILE A 162 -49.63 10.38 -75.83
CA ILE A 162 -48.39 9.62 -75.60
C ILE A 162 -47.19 10.56 -75.36
N ILE A 163 -47.13 11.70 -76.04
CA ILE A 163 -46.07 12.70 -75.83
C ILE A 163 -46.15 13.28 -74.42
N LYS A 164 -47.35 13.67 -73.95
CA LYS A 164 -47.55 14.18 -72.58
C LYS A 164 -47.20 13.14 -71.52
N GLU A 165 -47.66 11.90 -71.69
CA GLU A 165 -47.30 10.79 -70.79
C GLU A 165 -45.79 10.54 -70.79
N LYS A 166 -45.13 10.61 -71.95
CA LYS A 166 -43.66 10.51 -72.05
C LYS A 166 -42.96 11.65 -71.31
N GLU A 167 -43.44 12.88 -71.40
CA GLU A 167 -42.87 14.02 -70.67
C GLU A 167 -43.02 13.88 -69.15
N GLU A 168 -44.18 13.42 -68.68
CA GLU A 168 -44.41 13.13 -67.26
C GLU A 168 -43.52 11.99 -66.77
N LEU A 169 -43.39 10.91 -67.54
CA LEU A 169 -42.49 9.80 -67.24
C LEU A 169 -41.02 10.25 -67.22
N LEU A 170 -40.60 11.16 -68.10
CA LEU A 170 -39.25 11.74 -68.09
C LEU A 170 -38.99 12.56 -66.82
N LYS A 171 -39.98 13.34 -66.35
CA LYS A 171 -39.87 14.08 -65.08
C LYS A 171 -39.70 13.13 -63.91
N VAL A 172 -40.52 12.08 -63.84
CA VAL A 172 -40.41 11.05 -62.78
C VAL A 172 -39.06 10.33 -62.85
N THR A 173 -38.62 9.94 -64.05
CA THR A 173 -37.32 9.27 -64.25
C THR A 173 -36.17 10.16 -63.79
N SER A 174 -36.19 11.47 -64.08
CA SER A 174 -35.16 12.41 -63.63
C SER A 174 -35.11 12.55 -62.09
N VAL A 175 -36.26 12.52 -61.41
CA VAL A 175 -36.31 12.55 -59.95
C VAL A 175 -35.73 11.25 -59.36
N LEU A 176 -36.14 10.10 -59.89
CA LEU A 176 -35.62 8.79 -59.47
C LEU A 176 -34.12 8.66 -59.76
N GLU A 177 -33.61 9.19 -60.87
CA GLU A 177 -32.18 9.24 -61.16
C GLU A 177 -31.42 10.06 -60.10
N LYS A 178 -31.96 11.21 -59.69
CA LYS A 178 -31.35 12.02 -58.61
C LYS A 178 -31.38 11.27 -57.28
N GLU A 179 -32.50 10.67 -56.90
CA GLU A 179 -32.60 9.88 -55.66
C GLU A 179 -31.64 8.69 -55.68
N THR A 180 -31.51 7.97 -56.80
CA THR A 180 -30.56 6.86 -56.92
C THR A 180 -29.12 7.34 -56.84
N THR A 181 -28.75 8.52 -57.39
CA THR A 181 -27.41 9.09 -57.18
C THR A 181 -27.17 9.47 -55.71
N GLN A 182 -28.14 10.10 -55.05
CA GLN A 182 -28.02 10.48 -53.64
C GLN A 182 -27.87 9.27 -52.72
N LEU A 183 -28.65 8.21 -52.97
CA LEU A 183 -28.53 6.95 -52.23
C LEU A 183 -27.19 6.26 -52.48
N ARG A 184 -26.70 6.25 -53.74
CA ARG A 184 -25.36 5.73 -54.06
C ARG A 184 -24.26 6.48 -53.29
N ASP A 185 -24.31 7.81 -53.27
CA ASP A 185 -23.34 8.62 -52.54
C ASP A 185 -23.44 8.38 -51.02
N GLN A 186 -24.65 8.16 -50.48
CA GLN A 186 -24.84 7.84 -49.07
C GLN A 186 -24.27 6.46 -48.71
N VAL A 187 -24.46 5.46 -49.58
CA VAL A 187 -23.87 4.13 -49.41
C VAL A 187 -22.33 4.24 -49.42
N GLU A 188 -21.75 4.97 -50.37
CA GLU A 188 -20.29 5.15 -50.43
C GLU A 188 -19.73 5.84 -49.17
N ARG A 189 -20.44 6.83 -48.61
CA ARG A 189 -20.05 7.47 -47.35
C ARG A 189 -20.09 6.48 -46.18
N LEU A 190 -21.18 5.73 -46.05
CA LEU A 190 -21.32 4.73 -44.98
C LEU A 190 -20.30 3.59 -45.12
N GLU A 191 -19.96 3.19 -46.33
CA GLU A 191 -18.91 2.20 -46.59
C GLU A 191 -17.53 2.71 -46.15
N LYS A 192 -17.21 3.98 -46.41
CA LYS A 192 -15.97 4.61 -45.93
C LYS A 192 -15.91 4.71 -44.42
N GLU A 193 -17.01 5.12 -43.77
CA GLU A 193 -17.10 5.16 -42.30
C GLU A 193 -16.97 3.78 -41.68
N LEU A 194 -17.65 2.78 -42.24
CA LEU A 194 -17.54 1.39 -41.81
C LEU A 194 -16.10 0.87 -41.95
N ASN A 195 -15.41 1.21 -43.04
CA ASN A 195 -14.03 0.80 -43.24
C ASN A 195 -13.07 1.51 -42.27
N HIS A 196 -13.30 2.79 -41.99
CA HIS A 196 -12.54 3.54 -40.99
C HIS A 196 -12.71 2.94 -39.59
N GLU A 197 -13.95 2.61 -39.20
CA GLU A 197 -14.22 2.01 -37.89
C GLU A 197 -13.66 0.58 -37.78
N LYS A 198 -13.65 -0.20 -38.88
CA LYS A 198 -12.94 -1.49 -38.94
C LYS A 198 -11.44 -1.33 -38.70
N GLN A 199 -10.79 -0.39 -39.39
CA GLN A 199 -9.36 -0.10 -39.19
C GLN A 199 -9.06 0.34 -37.76
N ARG A 200 -9.94 1.14 -37.16
CA ARG A 200 -9.83 1.55 -35.76
C ARG A 200 -9.97 0.36 -34.81
N CYS A 201 -10.92 -0.54 -35.05
CA CYS A 201 -11.07 -1.77 -34.28
C CYS A 201 -9.81 -2.65 -34.36
N ASP A 202 -9.24 -2.82 -35.55
CA ASP A 202 -8.01 -3.59 -35.75
C ASP A 202 -6.83 -2.95 -35.00
N GLN A 203 -6.69 -1.62 -35.05
CA GLN A 203 -5.68 -0.89 -34.29
C GLN A 203 -5.85 -1.09 -32.78
N LEU A 204 -7.05 -0.88 -32.25
CA LEU A 204 -7.35 -1.08 -30.83
C LEU A 204 -7.09 -2.53 -30.40
N GLN A 205 -7.38 -3.51 -31.25
CA GLN A 205 -7.09 -4.91 -30.98
C GLN A 205 -5.58 -5.17 -30.90
N THR A 206 -4.78 -4.55 -31.77
CA THR A 206 -3.31 -4.66 -31.70
C THR A 206 -2.74 -3.99 -30.45
N GLU A 207 -3.24 -2.80 -30.08
CA GLU A 207 -2.84 -2.10 -28.86
C GLU A 207 -3.24 -2.90 -27.61
N GLN A 208 -4.44 -3.47 -27.58
CA GLN A 208 -4.89 -4.32 -26.48
C GLN A 208 -3.97 -5.54 -26.34
N LYS A 209 -3.61 -6.19 -27.45
CA LYS A 209 -2.69 -7.33 -27.43
C LYS A 209 -1.30 -6.94 -26.93
N ALA A 210 -0.77 -5.80 -27.38
CA ALA A 210 0.51 -5.27 -26.92
C ALA A 210 0.48 -4.92 -25.42
N ASN A 211 -0.62 -4.33 -24.94
CA ASN A 211 -0.81 -3.99 -23.53
C ASN A 211 -0.92 -5.24 -22.65
N ILE A 212 -1.61 -6.30 -23.11
CA ILE A 212 -1.64 -7.60 -22.42
C ILE A 212 -0.23 -8.18 -22.31
N GLN A 213 0.54 -8.18 -23.41
CA GLN A 213 1.92 -8.66 -23.39
C GLN A 213 2.80 -7.83 -22.44
N ALA A 214 2.68 -6.51 -22.45
CA ALA A 214 3.39 -5.63 -21.53
C ALA A 214 3.01 -5.93 -20.07
N SER A 215 1.72 -6.12 -19.77
CA SER A 215 1.24 -6.50 -18.44
C SER A 215 1.77 -7.87 -18.00
N GLU A 216 1.87 -8.84 -18.90
CA GLU A 216 2.46 -10.16 -18.60
C GLU A 216 3.95 -10.03 -18.28
N THR A 217 4.70 -9.24 -19.06
CA THR A 217 6.12 -9.00 -18.78
C THR A 217 6.35 -8.28 -17.46
N LEU A 218 5.55 -7.24 -17.16
CA LEU A 218 5.61 -6.54 -15.87
C LEU A 218 5.26 -7.46 -14.71
N LYS A 219 4.30 -8.39 -14.90
CA LYS A 219 3.97 -9.39 -13.89
C LYS A 219 5.17 -10.31 -13.62
N THR A 220 5.84 -10.79 -14.65
CA THR A 220 7.04 -11.64 -14.47
C THR A 220 8.19 -10.90 -13.79
N GLU A 221 8.41 -9.64 -14.14
CA GLU A 221 9.42 -8.80 -13.48
C GLU A 221 9.07 -8.56 -12.00
N ASN A 222 7.79 -8.33 -11.70
CA ASN A 222 7.33 -8.16 -10.32
C ASN A 222 7.50 -9.45 -9.51
N ASP A 223 7.18 -10.61 -10.08
CA ASP A 223 7.41 -11.91 -9.43
C ASP A 223 8.92 -12.15 -9.17
N ASP A 224 9.79 -11.78 -10.10
CA ASP A 224 11.25 -11.86 -9.93
C ASP A 224 11.78 -10.88 -8.86
N LEU A 225 11.25 -9.65 -8.84
CA LEU A 225 11.59 -8.65 -7.81
C LEU A 225 11.12 -9.10 -6.44
N LYS A 226 9.91 -9.66 -6.34
CA LYS A 226 9.37 -10.22 -5.10
C LYS A 226 10.24 -11.35 -4.58
N LYS A 227 10.68 -12.27 -5.46
CA LYS A 227 11.63 -13.33 -5.08
C LYS A 227 12.96 -12.76 -4.56
N LYS A 228 13.53 -11.76 -5.23
CA LYS A 228 14.75 -11.09 -4.76
C LYS A 228 14.56 -10.39 -3.42
N HIS A 229 13.39 -9.79 -3.20
CA HIS A 229 13.03 -9.17 -1.92
C HIS A 229 12.92 -10.21 -0.81
N GLU A 230 12.25 -11.34 -1.06
CA GLU A 230 12.16 -12.46 -0.11
C GLU A 230 13.55 -13.04 0.23
N GLU A 231 14.43 -13.18 -0.77
CA GLU A 231 15.82 -13.60 -0.57
C GLU A 231 16.63 -12.59 0.25
N ALA A 232 16.43 -11.28 0.02
CA ALA A 232 17.06 -10.23 0.79
C ALA A 232 16.56 -10.19 2.24
N ALA A 233 15.25 -10.28 2.45
CA ALA A 233 14.62 -10.35 3.77
C ALA A 233 15.13 -11.57 4.56
N SER A 234 15.25 -12.74 3.91
CA SER A 234 15.82 -13.94 4.53
C SER A 234 17.28 -13.74 4.95
N LYS A 235 18.07 -13.00 4.17
CA LYS A 235 19.45 -12.65 4.54
C LYS A 235 19.52 -11.66 5.71
N VAL A 236 18.60 -10.69 5.76
CA VAL A 236 18.51 -9.76 6.90
C VAL A 236 18.19 -10.53 8.17
N LEU A 237 17.17 -11.39 8.17
CA LEU A 237 16.83 -12.24 9.30
C LEU A 237 18.03 -13.09 9.76
N GLN A 238 18.77 -13.70 8.84
CA GLN A 238 19.97 -14.46 9.17
C GLN A 238 21.04 -13.58 9.85
N LEU A 239 21.25 -12.37 9.34
CA LEU A 239 22.22 -11.43 9.92
C LEU A 239 21.76 -10.93 11.31
N GLU A 240 20.46 -10.72 11.51
CA GLU A 240 19.90 -10.40 12.82
C GLU A 240 20.12 -11.52 13.83
N GLU A 241 19.89 -12.79 13.43
CA GLU A 241 20.20 -13.97 14.24
C GLU A 241 21.69 -14.05 14.59
N ASP A 242 22.57 -13.83 13.61
CA ASP A 242 24.02 -13.82 13.82
C ASP A 242 24.45 -12.69 14.77
N ILE A 243 23.89 -11.48 14.62
CA ILE A 243 24.16 -10.35 15.52
C ILE A 243 23.65 -10.66 16.94
N MET A 244 22.47 -11.25 17.09
CA MET A 244 21.95 -11.68 18.39
C MET A 244 22.87 -12.71 19.03
N ALA A 245 23.34 -13.71 18.28
CA ALA A 245 24.25 -14.74 18.77
C ALA A 245 25.60 -14.15 19.20
N VAL A 246 26.17 -13.24 18.40
CA VAL A 246 27.41 -12.53 18.74
C VAL A 246 27.22 -11.65 19.98
N THR A 247 26.09 -10.95 20.10
CA THR A 247 25.77 -10.09 21.24
C THR A 247 25.60 -10.91 22.53
N GLN A 248 24.88 -12.04 22.47
CA GLN A 248 24.77 -12.96 23.61
C GLN A 248 26.14 -13.51 24.03
N LYS A 249 27.00 -13.88 23.07
CA LYS A 249 28.36 -14.33 23.35
C LYS A 249 29.23 -13.24 23.96
N ALA A 250 29.07 -11.99 23.53
CA ALA A 250 29.76 -10.83 24.11
C ALA A 250 29.33 -10.61 25.57
N ILE A 251 28.02 -10.62 25.84
CA ILE A 251 27.48 -10.52 27.22
C ILE A 251 28.00 -11.66 28.10
N ALA A 252 28.02 -12.90 27.59
CA ALA A 252 28.57 -14.03 28.34
C ALA A 252 30.06 -13.86 28.68
N LYS A 253 30.84 -13.26 27.77
CA LYS A 253 32.25 -12.97 28.01
C LYS A 253 32.47 -11.80 28.96
N GLU A 254 31.62 -10.78 28.91
CA GLU A 254 31.66 -9.65 29.84
C GLU A 254 31.29 -10.07 31.26
N THR A 255 30.27 -10.92 31.42
CA THR A 255 29.90 -11.49 32.74
C THR A 255 30.99 -12.42 33.29
N GLU A 256 31.66 -13.22 32.44
CA GLU A 256 32.84 -14.01 32.82
C GLU A 256 33.98 -13.09 33.27
N LEU A 257 34.25 -12.01 32.54
CA LEU A 257 35.28 -11.03 32.89
C LEU A 257 34.98 -10.36 34.24
N ASP A 258 33.74 -9.98 34.51
CA ASP A 258 33.35 -9.37 35.78
C ASP A 258 33.50 -10.36 36.95
N SER A 259 33.14 -11.64 36.76
CA SER A 259 33.44 -12.69 37.75
C SER A 259 34.94 -12.80 38.04
N MET A 260 35.78 -12.70 37.00
CA MET A 260 37.23 -12.73 37.16
C MET A 260 37.76 -11.46 37.85
N LYS A 261 37.19 -10.28 37.58
CA LYS A 261 37.50 -9.04 38.31
C LYS A 261 37.16 -9.15 39.79
N ASP A 262 36.02 -9.74 40.14
CA ASP A 262 35.62 -9.90 41.54
C ASP A 262 36.51 -10.92 42.28
N LYS A 263 36.88 -12.02 41.62
CA LYS A 263 37.91 -12.94 42.14
C LYS A 263 39.24 -12.21 42.35
N LEU A 264 39.65 -11.37 41.41
CA LEU A 264 40.87 -10.57 41.55
C LEU A 264 40.79 -9.61 42.74
N LYS A 265 39.69 -8.88 42.91
CA LYS A 265 39.47 -8.01 44.09
C LYS A 265 39.57 -8.80 45.40
N LYS A 266 38.97 -9.99 45.46
CA LYS A 266 39.04 -10.85 46.64
C LYS A 266 40.48 -11.26 46.95
N VAL A 267 41.24 -11.70 45.94
CA VAL A 267 42.65 -12.06 46.08
C VAL A 267 43.50 -10.85 46.48
N MET A 268 43.20 -9.64 45.97
CA MET A 268 43.89 -8.42 46.40
C MET A 268 43.63 -8.12 47.88
N LEU A 269 42.38 -8.24 48.35
CA LEU A 269 42.04 -8.06 49.76
C LEU A 269 42.74 -9.10 50.66
N GLU A 270 42.76 -10.37 50.24
CA GLU A 270 43.49 -11.42 50.95
C GLU A 270 45.00 -11.13 51.00
N LYS A 271 45.58 -10.64 49.89
CA LYS A 271 46.97 -10.19 49.83
C LYS A 271 47.24 -9.04 50.80
N GLU A 272 46.40 -8.00 50.81
CA GLU A 272 46.51 -6.86 51.73
C GLU A 272 46.38 -7.30 53.19
N GLN A 273 45.47 -8.24 53.48
CA GLN A 273 45.32 -8.81 54.82
C GLN A 273 46.56 -9.59 55.25
N LEU A 274 47.13 -10.42 54.36
CA LEU A 274 48.38 -11.13 54.62
C LEU A 274 49.57 -10.17 54.77
N GLU A 275 49.63 -9.09 53.99
CA GLU A 275 50.65 -8.04 54.16
C GLU A 275 50.53 -7.35 55.53
N CYS A 276 49.30 -7.10 56.00
CA CYS A 276 49.04 -6.55 57.34
C CYS A 276 49.51 -7.51 58.44
N VAL A 277 49.15 -8.79 58.36
CA VAL A 277 49.63 -9.84 59.30
C VAL A 277 51.16 -9.94 59.27
N LEU A 278 51.76 -9.92 58.09
CA LEU A 278 53.21 -9.98 57.96
C LEU A 278 53.90 -8.73 58.56
N LYS A 279 53.22 -7.58 58.52
CA LYS A 279 53.69 -6.36 59.17
C LYS A 279 53.58 -6.45 60.70
N THR A 280 52.48 -6.96 61.25
CA THR A 280 52.33 -7.17 62.69
C THR A 280 53.36 -8.17 63.21
N GLU A 281 53.57 -9.29 62.54
CA GLU A 281 54.59 -10.28 62.89
C GLU A 281 56.02 -9.69 62.85
N LYS A 282 56.32 -8.80 61.88
CA LYS A 282 57.60 -8.08 61.85
C LYS A 282 57.76 -7.15 63.05
N ASP A 283 56.71 -6.44 63.43
CA ASP A 283 56.74 -5.50 64.54
C ASP A 283 56.85 -6.25 65.89
N GLU A 284 56.14 -7.38 66.05
CA GLU A 284 56.28 -8.29 67.18
C GLU A 284 57.69 -8.88 67.26
N LYS A 285 58.26 -9.32 66.14
CA LYS A 285 59.65 -9.80 66.09
C LYS A 285 60.65 -8.74 66.54
N GLU A 286 60.48 -7.48 66.14
CA GLU A 286 61.36 -6.39 66.60
C GLU A 286 61.13 -6.11 68.10
N LEU A 287 59.89 -6.18 68.58
CA LEU A 287 59.59 -6.08 70.01
C LEU A 287 60.27 -7.20 70.83
N TYR A 288 60.20 -8.45 70.38
CA TYR A 288 60.90 -9.58 71.02
C TYR A 288 62.42 -9.38 71.02
N LYS A 289 62.98 -8.84 69.94
CA LYS A 289 64.41 -8.51 69.85
C LYS A 289 64.81 -7.39 70.81
N ILE A 290 63.96 -6.38 71.01
CA ILE A 290 64.15 -5.34 72.04
C ILE A 290 64.07 -5.96 73.43
N HIS A 291 63.08 -6.83 73.69
CA HIS A 291 62.95 -7.51 74.98
C HIS A 291 64.18 -8.36 75.29
N LEU A 292 64.67 -9.14 74.32
CA LEU A 292 65.89 -9.93 74.48
C LEU A 292 67.08 -9.05 74.84
N LYS A 293 67.30 -7.94 74.14
CA LYS A 293 68.36 -6.97 74.45
C LYS A 293 68.21 -6.38 75.86
N ASN A 294 66.98 -6.06 76.29
CA ASN A 294 66.73 -5.55 77.64
C ASN A 294 67.06 -6.59 78.71
N THR A 295 66.66 -7.85 78.52
CA THR A 295 67.02 -8.96 79.41
C THR A 295 68.52 -9.22 79.44
N GLU A 296 69.21 -9.14 78.29
CA GLU A 296 70.68 -9.21 78.22
C GLU A 296 71.32 -8.06 79.03
N ILE A 297 70.83 -6.83 78.87
CA ILE A 297 71.32 -5.67 79.64
C ILE A 297 71.08 -5.89 81.15
N GLU A 298 69.90 -6.36 81.55
CA GLU A 298 69.60 -6.65 82.95
C GLU A 298 70.49 -7.76 83.52
N ASN A 299 70.71 -8.84 82.76
CA ASN A 299 71.66 -9.88 83.13
C ASN A 299 73.08 -9.31 83.30
N THR A 300 73.55 -8.41 82.43
CA THR A 300 74.86 -7.77 82.65
C THR A 300 74.89 -6.89 83.90
N LYS A 301 73.79 -6.24 84.27
CA LYS A 301 73.68 -5.47 85.52
C LYS A 301 73.72 -6.38 86.74
N LEU A 302 72.93 -7.46 86.74
CA LEU A 302 72.92 -8.46 87.82
C LEU A 302 74.28 -9.15 87.95
N VAL A 303 74.96 -9.49 86.85
CA VAL A 303 76.32 -10.04 86.88
C VAL A 303 77.30 -9.06 87.51
N LYS A 304 77.22 -7.76 87.18
CA LYS A 304 78.04 -6.72 87.84
C LYS A 304 77.73 -6.62 89.33
N GLU A 305 76.45 -6.67 89.71
CA GLU A 305 76.04 -6.63 91.11
C GLU A 305 76.53 -7.86 91.90
N ILE A 306 76.37 -9.07 91.35
CA ILE A 306 76.95 -10.31 91.89
C ILE A 306 78.46 -10.17 92.05
N GLN A 307 79.16 -9.58 91.07
CA GLN A 307 80.60 -9.33 91.17
C GLN A 307 80.94 -8.37 92.31
N THR A 308 80.14 -7.33 92.54
CA THR A 308 80.33 -6.43 93.69
C THR A 308 80.08 -7.13 95.02
N PHE A 309 79.04 -7.97 95.13
CA PHE A 309 78.79 -8.77 96.32
C PHE A 309 79.91 -9.77 96.59
N LYS A 310 80.43 -10.45 95.55
CA LYS A 310 81.60 -11.33 95.68
C LYS A 310 82.83 -10.60 96.22
N ASN A 311 83.10 -9.38 95.75
CA ASN A 311 84.21 -8.57 96.27
C ASN A 311 83.99 -8.17 97.74
N LEU A 312 82.74 -7.84 98.10
CA LEU A 312 82.38 -7.48 99.47
C LEU A 312 82.46 -8.67 100.42
N ASP A 313 82.03 -9.86 99.98
CA ASP A 313 82.19 -11.10 100.72
C ASP A 313 83.66 -11.51 100.85
N ALA A 314 84.47 -11.37 99.79
CA ALA A 314 85.92 -11.56 99.90
C ALA A 314 86.55 -10.60 100.93
N ASN A 315 86.09 -9.35 100.99
CA ASN A 315 86.52 -8.39 102.02
C ASN A 315 86.07 -8.79 103.43
N LYS A 316 84.83 -9.25 103.58
CA LYS A 316 84.34 -9.80 104.86
C LYS A 316 85.14 -11.04 105.27
N GLU A 317 85.47 -11.94 104.35
CA GLU A 317 86.25 -13.15 104.65
C GLU A 317 87.68 -12.82 105.08
N ASN A 318 88.28 -11.79 104.48
CA ASN A 318 89.55 -11.22 104.94
C ASN A 318 89.43 -10.64 106.36
N MET A 319 88.34 -9.92 106.65
CA MET A 319 88.08 -9.36 107.98
C MET A 319 87.81 -10.45 109.03
N ILE A 320 87.07 -11.49 108.65
CA ILE A 320 86.84 -12.69 109.46
C ILE A 320 88.18 -13.38 109.73
N SER A 321 89.06 -13.52 108.73
CA SER A 321 90.39 -14.09 108.92
C SER A 321 91.23 -13.26 109.91
N TYR A 322 91.22 -11.93 109.78
CA TYR A 322 91.86 -11.02 110.73
C TYR A 322 91.30 -11.18 112.16
N TYR A 323 89.97 -11.20 112.32
CA TYR A 323 89.35 -11.42 113.62
C TYR A 323 89.58 -12.82 114.17
N LYS A 324 89.64 -13.86 113.32
CA LYS A 324 90.00 -15.22 113.73
C LYS A 324 91.43 -15.26 114.29
N GLU A 325 92.37 -14.57 113.66
CA GLU A 325 93.73 -14.43 114.19
C GLU A 325 93.76 -13.67 115.52
N GLU A 326 93.00 -12.57 115.64
CA GLU A 326 92.92 -11.79 116.88
C GLU A 326 92.25 -12.56 118.01
N VAL A 327 91.18 -13.30 117.72
CA VAL A 327 90.55 -14.22 118.66
C VAL A 327 91.51 -15.32 119.06
N GLY A 328 92.32 -15.85 118.13
CA GLY A 328 93.39 -16.80 118.45
C GLY A 328 94.41 -16.22 119.43
N ARG A 329 94.84 -14.96 119.23
CA ARG A 329 95.71 -14.23 120.16
C ARG A 329 95.07 -14.05 121.54
N LEU A 330 93.81 -13.62 121.58
CA LEU A 330 93.05 -13.42 122.82
C LEU A 330 92.73 -14.74 123.54
N GLN A 331 92.45 -15.82 122.82
CA GLN A 331 92.22 -17.15 123.40
C GLN A 331 93.49 -17.69 124.06
N LEU A 332 94.67 -17.43 123.50
CA LEU A 332 95.94 -17.72 124.16
C LEU A 332 96.08 -16.90 125.46
N PHE A 333 95.74 -15.60 125.42
CA PHE A 333 95.76 -14.73 126.60
C PHE A 333 94.71 -15.13 127.66
N ILE A 334 93.52 -15.57 127.25
CA ILE A 334 92.48 -16.09 128.14
C ILE A 334 92.89 -17.44 128.70
N ALA A 335 93.48 -18.35 127.94
CA ALA A 335 94.00 -19.61 128.47
C ALA A 335 95.10 -19.36 129.52
N GLU A 336 95.93 -18.33 129.31
CA GLU A 336 96.90 -17.84 130.29
C GLU A 336 96.20 -17.26 131.54
N LYS A 337 95.15 -16.47 131.36
CA LYS A 337 94.30 -15.92 132.44
C LYS A 337 93.42 -16.95 133.14
N GLU A 338 92.95 -18.01 132.49
CA GLU A 338 92.13 -19.08 133.05
C GLU A 338 93.00 -20.08 133.82
N ASN A 339 94.25 -20.31 133.39
CA ASN A 339 95.26 -20.90 134.26
C ASN A 339 95.47 -20.06 135.53
N MET A 340 95.38 -18.72 135.44
CA MET A 340 95.41 -17.83 136.59
C MET A 340 94.08 -17.78 137.39
N LYS A 341 92.92 -18.10 136.76
CA LYS A 341 91.57 -17.96 137.35
C LYS A 341 91.01 -19.26 137.92
N LYS A 342 91.44 -20.44 137.43
CA LYS A 342 91.24 -21.73 138.13
C LYS A 342 91.87 -21.74 139.52
N ALA A 343 92.77 -20.80 139.82
CA ALA A 343 93.31 -20.58 141.16
C ALA A 343 92.40 -19.73 142.08
N PHE A 344 91.29 -19.14 141.62
CA PHE A 344 90.61 -18.09 142.37
C PHE A 344 89.06 -18.12 142.29
N LEU A 345 88.42 -18.90 143.16
CA LEU A 345 87.03 -18.72 143.63
C LEU A 345 85.89 -19.44 142.88
N LEU A 346 85.37 -20.47 143.57
CA LEU A 346 83.94 -20.77 143.68
C LEU A 346 83.28 -19.83 144.71
N SER A 347 82.22 -19.09 144.36
CA SER A 347 81.03 -18.85 145.23
C SER A 347 79.94 -17.91 144.64
N SER A 348 78.72 -18.45 144.48
CA SER A 348 77.36 -17.91 144.79
C SER A 348 76.63 -16.85 143.91
N SER A 349 75.28 -16.84 144.01
CA SER A 349 74.22 -16.47 143.03
C SER A 349 73.06 -15.53 143.53
N ASN A 350 72.17 -15.14 142.58
CA ASN A 350 70.67 -14.92 142.63
C ASN A 350 70.03 -13.50 142.47
N LYS A 351 68.70 -13.51 142.19
CA LYS A 351 67.80 -12.66 141.31
C LYS A 351 66.64 -11.93 142.04
N GLU A 352 65.88 -11.02 141.36
CA GLU A 352 64.36 -10.93 141.27
C GLU A 352 63.77 -9.65 140.58
N ASP A 353 62.56 -9.75 139.96
CA ASP A 353 61.43 -8.74 139.94
C ASP A 353 60.30 -9.02 138.91
N ALA A 354 59.02 -9.12 139.36
CA ALA A 354 57.85 -9.47 138.53
C ALA A 354 56.49 -8.87 138.99
N CYS A 355 56.38 -7.55 139.19
CA CYS A 355 55.11 -6.93 139.66
C CYS A 355 54.52 -5.84 138.74
N VAL A 356 55.27 -5.29 137.78
CA VAL A 356 54.85 -4.08 137.01
C VAL A 356 53.89 -4.35 135.83
N LEU A 357 53.81 -5.58 135.33
CA LEU A 357 53.12 -5.91 134.06
C LEU A 357 51.58 -6.01 134.15
N LYS A 358 50.98 -6.06 135.34
CA LYS A 358 49.53 -6.31 135.47
C LYS A 358 48.64 -5.08 135.27
N GLU A 359 49.15 -3.86 135.48
CA GLU A 359 48.33 -2.64 135.42
C GLU A 359 48.13 -2.10 133.99
N GLN A 360 49.02 -2.47 133.06
CA GLN A 360 48.97 -1.99 131.67
C GLN A 360 47.89 -2.69 130.81
N LEU A 361 47.47 -3.89 131.20
CA LEU A 361 46.52 -4.70 130.42
C LEU A 361 45.10 -4.10 130.44
N ARG A 362 44.68 -3.54 131.57
CA ARG A 362 43.30 -3.09 131.80
C ARG A 362 42.91 -1.84 130.99
N LYS A 363 43.87 -0.97 130.62
CA LYS A 363 43.59 0.24 129.83
C LYS A 363 43.41 -0.01 128.34
N ALA A 364 43.90 -1.13 127.82
CA ALA A 364 43.80 -1.47 126.40
C ALA A 364 42.42 -2.06 126.04
N GLU A 365 41.73 -2.69 127.00
CA GLU A 365 40.45 -3.36 126.77
C GLU A 365 39.28 -2.38 126.55
N ASP A 366 39.23 -1.27 127.30
CA ASP A 366 38.14 -0.27 127.18
C ASP A 366 38.15 0.46 125.82
N GLN A 367 39.33 0.69 125.23
CA GLN A 367 39.48 1.38 123.93
C GLN A 367 38.98 0.53 122.75
N ILE A 368 39.09 -0.80 122.85
CA ILE A 368 38.66 -1.74 121.80
C ILE A 368 37.12 -1.83 121.74
N GLN A 369 36.45 -1.60 122.87
CA GLN A 369 35.00 -1.74 122.96
C GLN A 369 34.25 -0.57 122.33
N ALA A 370 34.80 0.65 122.37
CA ALA A 370 34.27 1.82 121.68
C ALA A 370 34.37 1.71 120.14
N SER A 371 35.53 1.27 119.63
CA SER A 371 35.76 1.09 118.18
C SER A 371 34.84 0.02 117.56
N LYS A 372 34.45 -1.00 118.34
CA LYS A 372 33.49 -2.03 117.88
C LYS A 372 32.08 -1.49 117.65
N GLN A 373 31.61 -0.49 118.40
CA GLN A 373 30.27 0.07 118.22
C GLN A 373 30.17 0.96 116.97
N GLU A 374 31.23 1.71 116.65
CA GLU A 374 31.30 2.49 115.41
C GLU A 374 31.30 1.60 114.16
N ALA A 375 32.00 0.46 114.19
CA ALA A 375 32.02 -0.49 113.07
C ALA A 375 30.63 -1.09 112.77
N VAL A 376 29.78 -1.28 113.79
CA VAL A 376 28.42 -1.82 113.63
C VAL A 376 27.48 -0.81 112.96
N LEU A 377 27.62 0.48 113.27
CA LEU A 377 26.82 1.54 112.63
C LEU A 377 27.19 1.70 111.15
N MET A 378 28.48 1.73 110.83
CA MET A 378 28.96 1.79 109.44
C MET A 378 28.53 0.57 108.62
N SER A 379 28.50 -0.62 109.24
CA SER A 379 28.03 -1.84 108.56
C SER A 379 26.53 -1.79 108.25
N LYS A 380 25.73 -1.10 109.06
CA LYS A 380 24.29 -0.94 108.82
C LYS A 380 24.02 0.04 107.68
N GLU A 381 24.75 1.16 107.64
CA GLU A 381 24.67 2.14 106.55
C GLU A 381 25.08 1.55 105.19
N LEU A 382 26.13 0.72 105.17
CA LEU A 382 26.54 -0.03 103.98
C LEU A 382 25.45 -1.01 103.51
N SER A 383 24.79 -1.71 104.43
CA SER A 383 23.69 -2.62 104.11
C SER A 383 22.48 -1.87 103.53
N ASP A 384 22.11 -0.73 104.09
CA ASP A 384 20.99 0.08 103.60
C ASP A 384 21.30 0.67 102.20
N ALA A 385 22.55 1.09 101.95
CA ALA A 385 22.99 1.54 100.63
C ALA A 385 22.94 0.44 99.57
N VAL A 386 23.33 -0.80 99.93
CA VAL A 386 23.25 -1.97 99.03
C VAL A 386 21.79 -2.30 98.70
N ASN A 387 20.90 -2.27 99.69
CA ASN A 387 19.48 -2.54 99.49
C ASN A 387 18.82 -1.50 98.55
N VAL A 388 19.18 -0.22 98.67
CA VAL A 388 18.70 0.83 97.76
C VAL A 388 19.24 0.61 96.34
N ARG A 389 20.52 0.29 96.19
CA ARG A 389 21.11 -0.02 94.87
C ARG A 389 20.38 -1.19 94.20
N ASP A 390 20.15 -2.28 94.92
CA ASP A 390 19.52 -3.47 94.37
C ASP A 390 18.05 -3.20 93.97
N LYS A 391 17.33 -2.40 94.76
CA LYS A 391 16.00 -1.89 94.40
C LYS A 391 16.02 -1.08 93.11
N THR A 392 16.92 -0.10 93.00
CA THR A 392 17.04 0.74 91.78
C THR A 392 17.42 -0.05 90.53
N MET A 393 18.26 -1.09 90.69
CA MET A 393 18.64 -1.97 89.59
C MET A 393 17.46 -2.83 89.10
N ALA A 394 16.62 -3.32 90.02
CA ALA A 394 15.40 -4.06 89.69
C ALA A 394 14.35 -3.19 89.00
N ASP A 395 14.17 -1.94 89.46
CA ASP A 395 13.24 -0.98 88.84
C ASP A 395 13.70 -0.61 87.43
N LEU A 396 15.01 -0.39 87.22
CA LEU A 396 15.59 -0.10 85.91
C LEU A 396 15.46 -1.29 84.95
N HIS A 397 15.60 -2.53 85.43
CA HIS A 397 15.35 -3.72 84.63
C HIS A 397 13.88 -3.84 84.21
N SER A 398 12.94 -3.57 85.13
CA SER A 398 11.51 -3.56 84.83
C SER A 398 11.15 -2.49 83.80
N ALA A 399 11.70 -1.28 83.93
CA ALA A 399 11.52 -0.20 82.96
C ALA A 399 12.07 -0.54 81.57
N ARG A 400 13.20 -1.28 81.48
CA ARG A 400 13.73 -1.77 80.18
C ARG A 400 12.79 -2.77 79.52
N LEU A 401 12.22 -3.71 80.29
CA LEU A 401 11.26 -4.69 79.79
C LEU A 401 9.98 -4.02 79.28
N GLU A 402 9.46 -3.02 80.00
CA GLU A 402 8.32 -2.23 79.53
C GLU A 402 8.65 -1.44 78.26
N ASN A 403 9.86 -0.89 78.15
CA ASN A 403 10.31 -0.20 76.94
C ASN A 403 10.36 -1.14 75.72
N GLU A 404 10.89 -2.35 75.89
CA GLU A 404 10.90 -3.37 74.83
C GLU A 404 9.48 -3.82 74.46
N LYS A 405 8.58 -3.93 75.45
CA LYS A 405 7.15 -4.23 75.20
C LYS A 405 6.47 -3.10 74.39
N LEU A 406 6.73 -1.84 74.73
CA LEU A 406 6.21 -0.68 73.99
C LEU A 406 6.82 -0.57 72.59
N LYS A 407 8.12 -0.86 72.41
CA LYS A 407 8.75 -0.93 71.08
C LYS A 407 8.13 -2.00 70.21
N LYS A 408 7.82 -3.16 70.77
CA LYS A 408 7.12 -4.23 70.05
C LYS A 408 5.72 -3.79 69.63
N GLN A 409 4.95 -3.18 70.55
CA GLN A 409 3.63 -2.62 70.23
C GLN A 409 3.68 -1.52 69.16
N LEU A 410 4.71 -0.67 69.18
CA LEU A 410 4.94 0.34 68.14
C LEU A 410 5.28 -0.31 66.79
N ALA A 411 6.10 -1.36 66.77
CA ALA A 411 6.43 -2.10 65.56
C ALA A 411 5.20 -2.80 64.97
N ASP A 412 4.35 -3.39 65.82
CA ASP A 412 3.09 -4.03 65.41
C ASP A 412 2.09 -2.98 64.87
N ALA A 413 1.96 -1.82 65.51
CA ALA A 413 1.13 -0.72 65.02
C ALA A 413 1.65 -0.13 63.69
N LEU A 414 2.98 -0.06 63.50
CA LEU A 414 3.58 0.34 62.24
C LEU A 414 3.36 -0.72 61.14
N ALA A 415 3.33 -2.00 61.50
CA ALA A 415 3.00 -3.07 60.57
C ALA A 415 1.51 -3.04 60.16
N GLU A 416 0.60 -2.75 61.09
CA GLU A 416 -0.82 -2.51 60.79
C GLU A 416 -1.03 -1.28 59.91
N LEU A 417 -0.35 -0.16 60.19
CA LEU A 417 -0.40 1.03 59.32
C LEU A 417 0.13 0.74 57.92
N LYS A 418 1.22 -0.04 57.82
CA LYS A 418 1.75 -0.52 56.53
C LYS A 418 0.72 -1.39 55.79
N LYS A 419 -0.01 -2.24 56.51
CA LYS A 419 -1.08 -3.09 55.95
C LYS A 419 -2.30 -2.28 55.51
N ILE A 420 -2.66 -1.23 56.25
CA ILE A 420 -3.72 -0.29 55.85
C ILE A 420 -3.30 0.55 54.64
N THR A 421 -2.03 0.96 54.52
CA THR A 421 -1.52 1.57 53.28
C THR A 421 -1.46 0.58 52.11
N ALA A 422 -1.17 -0.70 52.35
CA ALA A 422 -1.23 -1.72 51.31
C ALA A 422 -2.67 -1.97 50.84
N LEU A 423 -3.65 -2.03 51.75
CA LEU A 423 -5.08 -2.13 51.42
C LEU A 423 -5.62 -0.85 50.74
N LYS A 424 -5.08 0.32 51.05
CA LYS A 424 -5.39 1.57 50.34
C LYS A 424 -4.78 1.63 48.94
N ASN A 425 -3.69 0.88 48.70
CA ASN A 425 -3.12 0.67 47.37
C ASN A 425 -3.87 -0.42 46.57
N GLU A 426 -4.82 -1.16 47.15
CA GLU A 426 -5.71 -2.06 46.39
C GLU A 426 -7.00 -1.37 45.90
N GLN A 427 -7.13 -0.06 46.10
CA GLN A 427 -8.01 0.83 45.32
C GLN A 427 -7.21 1.52 44.20
N GLU A 428 -6.34 0.78 43.50
CA GLU A 428 -5.51 1.25 42.36
C GLU A 428 -6.06 0.84 40.99
N THR A 429 -7.38 0.84 40.81
CA THR A 429 -7.97 0.86 39.45
C THR A 429 -8.17 2.28 38.92
N SER A 430 -7.93 3.32 39.73
CA SER A 430 -7.98 4.73 39.32
C SER A 430 -6.60 5.37 39.12
N ASN A 431 -5.53 4.87 39.76
CA ASN A 431 -4.22 5.53 39.77
C ASN A 431 -3.32 5.19 38.57
N THR A 432 -3.47 4.02 37.95
CA THR A 432 -2.64 3.62 36.79
C THR A 432 -2.97 4.47 35.57
N VAL A 433 -4.26 4.63 35.26
CA VAL A 433 -4.73 5.51 34.17
C VAL A 433 -4.38 6.96 34.46
N GLU A 434 -4.50 7.43 35.70
CA GLU A 434 -4.14 8.80 36.06
C GLU A 434 -2.62 9.05 35.99
N GLN A 435 -1.78 8.07 36.34
CA GLN A 435 -0.33 8.17 36.19
C GLN A 435 0.14 8.09 34.73
N GLU A 436 -0.52 7.32 33.88
CA GLU A 436 -0.24 7.31 32.44
C GLU A 436 -0.67 8.61 31.78
N LEU A 437 -1.87 9.11 32.06
CA LEU A 437 -2.30 10.43 31.59
C LEU A 437 -1.39 11.56 32.09
N ARG A 438 -0.93 11.52 33.35
CA ARG A 438 0.01 12.53 33.87
C ARG A 438 1.37 12.45 33.17
N ARG A 439 1.89 11.25 32.88
CA ARG A 439 3.13 11.06 32.12
C ARG A 439 3.00 11.54 30.68
N GLU A 440 1.90 11.22 30.00
CA GLU A 440 1.64 11.69 28.64
C GLU A 440 1.47 13.21 28.58
N VAL A 441 0.78 13.81 29.56
CA VAL A 441 0.64 15.26 29.65
C VAL A 441 1.98 15.94 29.92
N GLU A 442 2.87 15.33 30.70
CA GLU A 442 4.22 15.84 30.94
C GLU A 442 5.13 15.70 29.71
N ASP A 443 5.08 14.57 28.98
CA ASP A 443 5.83 14.39 27.73
C ASP A 443 5.36 15.35 26.63
N LEU A 444 4.04 15.52 26.48
CA LEU A 444 3.47 16.48 25.53
C LEU A 444 3.85 17.92 25.88
N LYS A 445 3.85 18.29 27.16
CA LYS A 445 4.32 19.61 27.62
C LYS A 445 5.80 19.82 27.30
N LEU A 446 6.65 18.81 27.53
CA LEU A 446 8.07 18.89 27.24
C LEU A 446 8.32 19.04 25.72
N ARG A 447 7.61 18.26 24.90
CA ARG A 447 7.73 18.30 23.45
C ARG A 447 7.23 19.63 22.86
N LEU A 448 6.14 20.19 23.39
CA LEU A 448 5.67 21.53 23.06
C LEU A 448 6.65 22.62 23.48
N GLN A 449 7.26 22.50 24.66
CA GLN A 449 8.26 23.46 25.14
C GLN A 449 9.53 23.44 24.28
N MET A 450 10.02 22.26 23.92
CA MET A 450 11.17 22.10 23.02
C MET A 450 10.88 22.66 21.63
N ALA A 451 9.68 22.41 21.08
CA ALA A 451 9.27 22.99 19.81
C ALA A 451 9.20 24.53 19.90
N ALA A 452 8.62 25.07 20.97
CA ALA A 452 8.55 26.51 21.18
C ALA A 452 9.95 27.15 21.30
N ASP A 453 10.89 26.50 21.99
CA ASP A 453 12.25 27.00 22.12
C ASP A 453 13.03 26.89 20.81
N HIS A 454 12.83 25.82 20.04
CA HIS A 454 13.37 25.70 18.69
C HIS A 454 12.83 26.80 17.75
N TYR A 455 11.52 27.11 17.81
CA TYR A 455 10.94 28.22 17.05
C TYR A 455 11.48 29.59 17.50
N LYS A 456 11.69 29.81 18.80
CA LYS A 456 12.35 31.04 19.29
C LYS A 456 13.78 31.15 18.80
N GLU A 457 14.51 30.05 18.74
CA GLU A 457 15.90 30.02 18.29
C GLU A 457 15.99 30.27 16.78
N LYS A 458 15.11 29.65 15.99
CA LYS A 458 14.94 29.93 14.57
C LYS A 458 14.52 31.36 14.30
N PHE A 459 13.64 31.94 15.12
CA PHE A 459 13.28 33.36 15.02
C PHE A 459 14.47 34.28 15.29
N LYS A 460 15.28 34.00 16.32
CA LYS A 460 16.53 34.73 16.59
C LYS A 460 17.54 34.58 15.45
N GLU A 461 17.60 33.41 14.82
CA GLU A 461 18.45 33.14 13.65
C GLU A 461 17.97 33.92 12.42
N CYS A 462 16.68 33.88 12.11
CA CYS A 462 16.07 34.70 11.05
C CYS A 462 16.26 36.20 11.30
N GLN A 463 16.17 36.68 12.54
CA GLN A 463 16.43 38.08 12.88
C GLN A 463 17.91 38.46 12.68
N LYS A 464 18.85 37.56 13.01
CA LYS A 464 20.29 37.77 12.76
C LYS A 464 20.59 37.77 11.26
N LEU A 465 19.97 36.87 10.49
CA LEU A 465 20.09 36.82 9.05
C LEU A 465 19.45 38.04 8.38
N GLN A 466 18.30 38.52 8.85
CA GLN A 466 17.69 39.77 8.38
C GLN A 466 18.62 40.97 8.63
N LYS A 467 19.29 41.03 9.78
CA LYS A 467 20.30 42.06 10.05
C LYS A 467 21.52 41.95 9.14
N GLN A 468 21.96 40.74 8.77
CA GLN A 468 23.03 40.53 7.80
C GLN A 468 22.60 40.87 6.37
N VAL A 469 21.39 40.50 5.97
CA VAL A 469 20.81 40.85 4.67
C VAL A 469 20.68 42.36 4.56
N ASN A 470 20.12 43.06 5.55
CA ASN A 470 20.06 44.52 5.55
C ASN A 470 21.46 45.15 5.44
N LYS A 471 22.47 44.59 6.10
CA LYS A 471 23.87 45.04 6.00
C LYS A 471 24.47 44.81 4.60
N PHE A 472 24.13 43.70 3.94
CA PHE A 472 24.52 43.44 2.56
C PHE A 472 23.72 44.31 1.56
N THR A 473 22.46 44.61 1.84
CA THR A 473 21.63 45.53 1.05
C THR A 473 22.19 46.95 1.16
N GLU A 474 22.59 47.41 2.34
CA GLU A 474 23.29 48.71 2.52
C GLU A 474 24.66 48.74 1.80
N GLN A 475 25.42 47.63 1.84
CA GLN A 475 26.66 47.51 1.04
C GLN A 475 26.41 47.45 -0.47
N ALA A 476 25.31 46.85 -0.91
CA ALA A 476 24.91 46.78 -2.30
C ALA A 476 24.42 48.15 -2.80
N VAL A 477 23.66 48.89 -1.98
CA VAL A 477 23.27 50.29 -2.25
C VAL A 477 24.50 51.18 -2.31
N SER A 478 25.48 51.03 -1.40
CA SER A 478 26.75 51.76 -1.46
C SER A 478 27.58 51.39 -2.70
N ARG A 479 27.53 50.14 -3.19
CA ARG A 479 28.16 49.75 -4.48
C ARG A 479 27.39 50.27 -5.68
N MET A 480 26.07 50.38 -5.59
CA MET A 480 25.22 50.92 -6.64
C MET A 480 25.37 52.44 -6.75
N GLU A 481 25.55 53.15 -5.63
CA GLU A 481 25.95 54.57 -5.61
C GLU A 481 27.35 54.77 -6.22
N ASN A 482 28.31 53.87 -5.96
CA ASN A 482 29.63 53.89 -6.63
C ASN A 482 29.56 53.57 -8.14
N LEU A 483 28.61 52.73 -8.58
CA LEU A 483 28.36 52.45 -10.00
C LEU A 483 27.56 53.56 -10.69
N GLN A 484 26.73 54.30 -9.95
CA GLN A 484 26.03 55.49 -10.42
C GLN A 484 27.00 56.69 -10.57
N LEU A 485 28.06 56.75 -9.76
CA LEU A 485 29.22 57.64 -9.93
C LEU A 485 30.12 57.25 -11.11
N PHE A 486 30.18 55.96 -11.47
CA PHE A 486 30.97 55.48 -12.61
C PHE A 486 30.27 55.72 -13.96
N TRP A 487 28.94 55.70 -14.02
CA TRP A 487 28.15 55.97 -15.24
C TRP A 487 27.92 57.47 -15.53
N SER A 488 28.24 58.37 -14.59
CA SER A 488 28.05 59.81 -14.73
C SER A 488 29.35 60.58 -15.05
N GLN A 489 30.43 59.90 -15.44
CA GLN A 489 31.72 60.53 -15.76
C GLN A 489 32.26 60.16 -17.15
N GLN A 490 31.40 60.20 -18.17
CA GLN A 490 31.82 60.30 -19.58
C GLN A 490 30.93 61.28 -20.36
N LYS A 491 30.87 62.53 -19.91
CA LYS A 491 30.61 63.72 -20.75
C LYS A 491 30.86 65.00 -19.95
N LEU A 492 31.71 65.85 -20.54
CA LEU A 492 31.93 67.28 -20.27
C LEU A 492 32.82 67.64 -19.05
N THR A 493 34.06 67.94 -19.42
CA THR A 493 34.93 68.99 -18.87
C THR A 493 34.21 70.33 -18.73
N ASP A 494 34.29 70.98 -17.56
CA ASP A 494 34.91 72.31 -17.44
C ASP A 494 34.89 72.86 -15.99
N ALA A 495 35.99 73.56 -15.67
CA ALA A 495 36.18 74.63 -14.69
C ALA A 495 36.40 74.34 -13.18
N SER A 496 37.65 74.58 -12.75
CA SER A 496 38.08 75.30 -11.51
C SER A 496 37.84 74.58 -10.17
N ASN A 497 38.61 74.70 -9.09
CA ASN A 497 39.84 75.40 -8.69
C ASN A 497 40.11 74.93 -7.23
N ILE A 498 41.39 74.90 -6.78
CA ILE A 498 41.86 75.34 -5.43
C ILE A 498 41.38 74.46 -4.21
N GLU A 499 42.12 74.03 -3.18
CA GLU A 499 43.45 74.22 -2.59
C GLU A 499 43.56 73.29 -1.34
N THR A 500 44.79 72.99 -0.88
CA THR A 500 45.32 72.80 0.52
C THR A 500 44.45 72.24 1.68
N ALA A 501 44.94 71.61 2.77
CA ALA A 501 46.21 71.12 3.31
C ALA A 501 45.93 70.51 4.72
N THR A 502 46.93 69.84 5.32
CA THR A 502 47.24 69.72 6.78
C THR A 502 46.21 69.03 7.73
N ALA A 503 46.52 67.92 8.42
CA ALA A 503 47.48 67.65 9.52
C ALA A 503 46.96 67.97 10.95
N VAL A 504 47.55 67.28 11.95
CA VAL A 504 47.54 67.51 13.42
C VAL A 504 46.48 66.67 14.18
N VAL A 505 46.81 65.62 14.95
CA VAL A 505 47.66 65.42 16.18
C VAL A 505 46.88 65.69 17.49
N THR A 506 47.27 64.92 18.53
CA THR A 506 47.11 65.05 20.00
C THR A 506 46.11 64.10 20.66
N ASP A 507 46.26 63.63 21.90
CA ASP A 507 47.37 63.26 22.82
C ASP A 507 46.73 63.05 24.22
N LYS A 508 47.27 62.15 25.06
CA LYS A 508 47.32 62.16 26.57
C LYS A 508 47.52 60.72 27.11
N LYS A 509 48.64 60.32 27.75
CA LYS A 509 49.43 60.79 28.93
C LYS A 509 48.85 60.30 30.28
N LEU A 510 49.34 59.19 30.87
CA LEU A 510 50.42 58.95 31.90
C LEU A 510 50.07 59.23 33.38
N SER A 511 50.43 58.28 34.27
CA SER A 511 51.09 58.44 35.60
C SER A 511 51.37 57.04 36.21
N ALA A 512 52.36 56.68 37.03
CA ALA A 512 53.67 57.20 37.50
C ALA A 512 54.42 56.03 38.23
N SER A 513 55.76 56.11 38.33
CA SER A 513 56.75 55.18 38.96
C SER A 513 56.72 55.20 40.52
N PRO A 514 57.55 54.47 41.36
CA PRO A 514 58.98 54.07 41.17
C PRO A 514 59.58 52.77 41.83
N VAL A 515 60.72 52.32 41.26
CA VAL A 515 61.98 51.74 41.83
C VAL A 515 62.04 50.31 42.46
N SER A 516 63.05 49.54 41.99
CA SER A 516 63.54 48.16 42.27
C SER A 516 64.36 48.01 43.61
N PRO A 517 64.99 46.87 44.04
CA PRO A 517 65.37 45.61 43.34
C PRO A 517 65.32 44.27 44.15
N ILE A 518 65.61 43.13 43.48
CA ILE A 518 66.53 42.01 43.87
C ILE A 518 66.26 40.79 42.93
N SER A 519 67.30 40.31 42.25
CA SER A 519 67.42 39.02 41.53
C SER A 519 67.82 37.90 42.52
N PRO A 520 67.72 36.57 42.26
CA PRO A 520 67.96 35.90 40.97
C PRO A 520 67.03 34.71 40.65
N ASP A 521 66.97 34.23 39.40
CA ASP A 521 67.53 32.90 39.03
C ASP A 521 67.22 32.48 37.58
N VAL A 522 68.12 31.68 37.03
CA VAL A 522 68.31 31.34 35.61
C VAL A 522 67.44 30.14 35.16
N VAL A 523 66.13 30.14 35.44
CA VAL A 523 65.25 29.03 35.01
C VAL A 523 63.91 29.55 34.50
N SER A 524 63.85 30.14 33.30
CA SER A 524 62.55 30.49 32.67
C SER A 524 62.56 30.80 31.15
N GLU A 525 63.54 30.33 30.38
CA GLU A 525 63.44 30.47 28.90
C GLU A 525 63.00 29.18 28.20
N PHE A 526 63.37 28.02 28.75
CA PHE A 526 62.99 26.71 28.20
C PHE A 526 61.51 26.38 28.43
N MET A 527 61.01 26.60 29.65
CA MET A 527 59.60 26.39 30.00
C MET A 527 58.65 27.31 29.20
N VAL A 528 59.07 28.55 28.92
CA VAL A 528 58.29 29.50 28.12
C VAL A 528 58.26 29.08 26.64
N LYS A 529 59.39 28.60 26.08
CA LYS A 529 59.43 28.08 24.70
C LYS A 529 58.64 26.78 24.50
N GLU A 530 58.57 25.95 25.53
CA GLU A 530 57.76 24.73 25.52
C GLU A 530 56.27 25.04 25.65
N GLN A 531 55.90 25.98 26.52
CA GLN A 531 54.52 26.46 26.64
C GLN A 531 54.02 27.15 25.37
N VAL A 532 54.87 27.92 24.67
CA VAL A 532 54.53 28.52 23.37
C VAL A 532 54.38 27.47 22.27
N ARG A 533 55.17 26.38 22.29
CA ARG A 533 55.00 25.25 21.36
C ARG A 533 53.68 24.52 21.60
N GLU A 534 53.33 24.25 22.84
CA GLU A 534 52.07 23.58 23.17
C GLU A 534 50.86 24.47 22.83
N MET A 535 50.96 25.78 23.08
CA MET A 535 49.93 26.74 22.67
C MET A 535 49.78 26.80 21.13
N ASN A 536 50.87 26.78 20.37
CA ASN A 536 50.80 26.76 18.91
C ASN A 536 50.19 25.46 18.37
N LYS A 537 50.49 24.32 19.00
CA LYS A 537 49.89 23.03 18.70
C LYS A 537 48.38 23.03 19.01
N GLU A 538 47.98 23.59 20.16
CA GLU A 538 46.57 23.75 20.53
C GLU A 538 45.82 24.67 19.57
N ILE A 539 46.43 25.76 19.11
CA ILE A 539 45.86 26.66 18.09
C ILE A 539 45.67 25.91 16.77
N ALA A 540 46.65 25.12 16.33
CA ALA A 540 46.55 24.32 15.11
C ALA A 540 45.41 23.28 15.21
N GLU A 541 45.32 22.55 16.33
CA GLU A 541 44.25 21.60 16.60
C GLU A 541 42.87 22.27 16.65
N LYS A 542 42.74 23.45 17.27
CA LYS A 542 41.49 24.23 17.28
C LYS A 542 41.11 24.70 15.88
N THR A 543 42.09 25.08 15.06
CA THR A 543 41.87 25.52 13.67
C THR A 543 41.39 24.37 12.79
N GLU A 544 41.95 23.18 12.98
CA GLU A 544 41.53 21.97 12.27
C GLU A 544 40.12 21.51 12.71
N LYS A 545 39.84 21.52 14.02
CA LYS A 545 38.50 21.26 14.56
C LYS A 545 37.47 22.26 14.02
N TYR A 546 37.83 23.54 13.92
CA TYR A 546 36.98 24.58 13.32
C TYR A 546 36.71 24.30 11.83
N LYS A 547 37.74 23.90 11.07
CA LYS A 547 37.59 23.54 9.64
C LYS A 547 36.67 22.33 9.45
N LYS A 548 36.81 21.30 10.30
CA LYS A 548 35.95 20.11 10.29
C LYS A 548 34.50 20.46 10.67
N CYS A 549 34.30 21.28 11.68
CA CYS A 549 32.97 21.76 12.09
C CYS A 549 32.30 22.59 10.98
N LYS A 550 33.05 23.46 10.30
CA LYS A 550 32.57 24.23 9.14
C LYS A 550 32.15 23.33 7.98
N GLN A 551 32.89 22.24 7.73
CA GLN A 551 32.56 21.27 6.68
C GLN A 551 31.29 20.49 7.03
N MET A 552 31.13 20.04 8.27
CA MET A 552 29.90 19.37 8.71
C MET A 552 28.69 20.30 8.63
N LEU A 553 28.83 21.57 9.03
CA LEU A 553 27.76 22.56 8.90
C LEU A 553 27.35 22.80 7.45
N ALA A 554 28.31 22.83 6.52
CA ALA A 554 28.02 22.95 5.09
C ALA A 554 27.28 21.71 4.54
N GLY A 555 27.70 20.51 4.97
CA GLY A 555 27.01 19.26 4.64
C GLY A 555 25.58 19.22 5.17
N GLU A 556 25.38 19.64 6.42
CA GLU A 556 24.05 19.67 7.04
C GLU A 556 23.14 20.72 6.40
N LYS A 557 23.69 21.89 6.04
CA LYS A 557 22.96 22.92 5.28
C LYS A 557 22.52 22.41 3.91
N MET A 558 23.36 21.62 3.22
CA MET A 558 23.01 21.01 1.95
C MET A 558 21.86 20.01 2.13
N LYS A 559 21.91 19.15 3.17
CA LYS A 559 20.83 18.21 3.48
C LYS A 559 19.53 18.92 3.82
N CYS A 560 19.57 19.96 4.66
CA CYS A 560 18.38 20.77 4.96
C CYS A 560 17.78 21.40 3.70
N SER A 561 18.61 21.81 2.73
CA SER A 561 18.13 22.31 1.43
C SER A 561 17.41 21.22 0.64
N VAL A 562 17.97 20.00 0.60
CA VAL A 562 17.35 18.86 -0.09
C VAL A 562 16.00 18.51 0.55
N TYR A 563 15.93 18.47 1.88
CA TYR A 563 14.66 18.23 2.58
C TYR A 563 13.63 19.34 2.35
N ALA A 564 14.07 20.60 2.25
CA ALA A 564 13.17 21.70 1.92
C ALA A 564 12.62 21.57 0.48
N ASP A 565 13.46 21.15 -0.47
CA ASP A 565 13.05 20.92 -1.86
C ASP A 565 12.11 19.71 -1.99
N GLU A 566 12.35 18.64 -1.22
CA GLU A 566 11.47 17.47 -1.14
C GLU A 566 10.12 17.80 -0.52
N LEU A 567 10.10 18.58 0.57
CA LEU A 567 8.86 19.10 1.17
C LEU A 567 8.08 19.96 0.18
N ALA A 568 8.74 20.86 -0.55
CA ALA A 568 8.08 21.68 -1.56
C ALA A 568 7.47 20.82 -2.70
N LYS A 569 8.15 19.76 -3.12
CA LYS A 569 7.61 18.78 -4.10
C LYS A 569 6.41 18.02 -3.54
N LEU A 570 6.46 17.59 -2.28
CA LEU A 570 5.33 16.92 -1.63
C LEU A 570 4.12 17.85 -1.47
N GLU A 571 4.33 19.11 -1.10
CA GLU A 571 3.27 20.11 -1.05
C GLU A 571 2.63 20.35 -2.41
N LEU A 572 3.42 20.36 -3.49
CA LEU A 572 2.90 20.48 -4.85
C LEU A 572 2.04 19.27 -5.23
N LYS A 573 2.55 18.06 -5.00
CA LYS A 573 1.82 16.81 -5.25
C LYS A 573 0.52 16.74 -4.43
N TRP A 574 0.56 17.19 -3.18
CA TRP A 574 -0.63 17.27 -2.33
C TRP A 574 -1.66 18.23 -2.91
N LYS A 575 -1.25 19.42 -3.34
CA LYS A 575 -2.14 20.40 -3.99
C LYS A 575 -2.76 19.85 -5.29
N GLU A 576 -1.99 19.12 -6.09
CA GLU A 576 -2.49 18.43 -7.29
C GLU A 576 -3.51 17.34 -6.92
N GLN A 577 -3.21 16.52 -5.91
CA GLN A 577 -4.12 15.49 -5.42
C GLN A 577 -5.43 16.09 -4.90
N VAL A 578 -5.39 17.22 -4.20
CA VAL A 578 -6.59 17.94 -3.75
C VAL A 578 -7.43 18.40 -4.95
N LYS A 579 -6.82 18.97 -5.98
CA LYS A 579 -7.53 19.36 -7.21
C LYS A 579 -8.17 18.18 -7.92
N ILE A 580 -7.47 17.05 -8.00
CA ILE A 580 -8.02 15.80 -8.58
C ILE A 580 -9.22 15.33 -7.75
N ASN A 581 -9.10 15.30 -6.43
CA ASN A 581 -10.19 14.91 -5.53
C ASN A 581 -11.41 15.84 -5.65
N GLU A 582 -11.21 17.16 -5.76
CA GLU A 582 -12.29 18.12 -6.02
C GLU A 582 -12.95 17.86 -7.38
N GLY A 583 -12.17 17.57 -8.42
CA GLY A 583 -12.67 17.18 -9.74
C GLY A 583 -13.53 15.91 -9.70
N ILE A 584 -13.05 14.86 -9.03
CA ILE A 584 -13.82 13.60 -8.84
C ILE A 584 -15.11 13.87 -8.07
N LYS A 585 -15.05 14.70 -7.01
CA LYS A 585 -16.23 15.08 -6.22
C LYS A 585 -17.29 15.77 -7.08
N LEU A 586 -16.87 16.68 -7.96
CA LEU A 586 -17.77 17.36 -8.90
C LEU A 586 -18.38 16.39 -9.93
N GLN A 587 -17.59 15.46 -10.47
CA GLN A 587 -18.09 14.44 -11.39
C GLN A 587 -19.09 13.50 -10.71
N LEU A 588 -18.85 13.13 -9.46
CA LEU A 588 -19.74 12.28 -8.67
C LEU A 588 -21.06 13.00 -8.38
N ALA A 589 -21.01 14.28 -8.01
CA ALA A 589 -22.21 15.11 -7.85
C ALA A 589 -23.02 15.22 -9.17
N ALA A 590 -22.36 15.45 -10.30
CA ALA A 590 -23.03 15.49 -11.60
C ALA A 590 -23.69 14.16 -11.98
N LYS A 591 -23.03 13.03 -11.66
CA LYS A 591 -23.61 11.69 -11.87
C LYS A 591 -24.79 11.42 -10.95
N GLU A 592 -24.71 11.83 -9.68
CA GLU A 592 -25.82 11.73 -8.74
C GLU A 592 -27.05 12.53 -9.22
N ASP A 593 -26.84 13.75 -9.71
CA ASP A 593 -27.91 14.57 -10.28
C ASP A 593 -28.52 13.94 -11.54
N GLN A 594 -27.68 13.36 -12.41
CA GLN A 594 -28.16 12.60 -13.57
C GLN A 594 -29.06 11.42 -13.14
N TYR A 595 -28.67 10.68 -12.11
CA TYR A 595 -29.49 9.57 -11.58
C TYR A 595 -30.79 10.07 -10.96
N LYS A 596 -30.78 11.20 -10.23
CA LYS A 596 -32.00 11.81 -9.68
C LYS A 596 -32.98 12.21 -10.78
N VAL A 597 -32.49 12.78 -11.89
CA VAL A 597 -33.33 13.13 -13.04
C VAL A 597 -33.94 11.88 -13.68
N GLN A 598 -33.13 10.83 -13.89
CA GLN A 598 -33.64 9.57 -14.43
C GLN A 598 -34.68 8.92 -13.50
N LEU A 599 -34.45 8.95 -12.19
CA LEU A 599 -35.39 8.44 -11.21
C LEU A 599 -36.73 9.19 -11.29
N ALA A 600 -36.68 10.53 -11.31
CA ALA A 600 -37.87 11.37 -11.43
C ALA A 600 -38.64 11.13 -12.75
N GLU A 601 -37.93 10.85 -13.85
CA GLU A 601 -38.56 10.49 -15.12
C GLU A 601 -39.22 9.11 -15.08
N LYS A 602 -38.58 8.11 -14.46
CA LYS A 602 -39.19 6.79 -14.25
C LYS A 602 -40.40 6.88 -13.33
N GLU A 603 -40.34 7.65 -12.26
CA GLU A 603 -41.49 7.92 -11.38
C GLU A 603 -42.64 8.58 -12.14
N ARG A 604 -42.34 9.55 -13.02
CA ARG A 604 -43.35 10.17 -13.88
C ARG A 604 -44.00 9.14 -14.80
N ARG A 605 -43.21 8.24 -15.40
CA ARG A 605 -43.74 7.20 -16.29
C ARG A 605 -44.56 6.15 -15.54
N ILE A 606 -44.15 5.80 -14.32
CA ILE A 606 -44.93 4.91 -13.45
C ILE A 606 -46.27 5.56 -13.10
N LYS A 607 -46.28 6.85 -12.74
CA LYS A 607 -47.53 7.60 -12.47
C LYS A 607 -48.44 7.62 -13.70
N GLU A 608 -47.89 7.87 -14.88
CA GLU A 608 -48.67 7.88 -16.13
C GLU A 608 -49.26 6.51 -16.47
N LEU A 609 -48.48 5.43 -16.33
CA LEU A 609 -48.97 4.06 -16.52
C LEU A 609 -50.02 3.69 -15.47
N ALA A 610 -49.84 4.12 -14.22
CA ALA A 610 -50.84 3.93 -13.16
C ALA A 610 -52.17 4.62 -13.50
N SER A 611 -52.12 5.87 -13.98
CA SER A 611 -53.32 6.58 -14.44
C SER A 611 -53.98 5.92 -15.65
N GLN A 612 -53.20 5.38 -16.59
CA GLN A 612 -53.74 4.61 -17.72
C GLN A 612 -54.42 3.32 -17.26
N LEU A 613 -53.82 2.61 -16.29
CA LEU A 613 -54.44 1.41 -15.70
C LEU A 613 -55.74 1.76 -14.97
N GLU A 614 -55.77 2.86 -14.23
CA GLU A 614 -56.95 3.34 -13.51
C GLU A 614 -58.11 3.70 -14.46
N LEU A 615 -57.80 4.35 -15.60
CA LEU A 615 -58.74 4.60 -16.69
C LEU A 615 -59.26 3.28 -17.30
N PHE A 616 -58.37 2.33 -17.60
CA PHE A 616 -58.77 1.01 -18.12
C PHE A 616 -59.65 0.22 -17.14
N THR A 617 -59.39 0.32 -15.83
CA THR A 617 -60.22 -0.34 -14.81
C THR A 617 -61.59 0.31 -14.68
N SER A 618 -61.68 1.64 -14.74
CA SER A 618 -62.96 2.36 -14.69
C SER A 618 -63.82 2.14 -15.95
N GLU A 619 -63.21 2.07 -17.14
CA GLU A 619 -63.90 1.65 -18.38
C GLU A 619 -64.43 0.22 -18.29
N LYS A 620 -63.68 -0.71 -17.66
CA LYS A 620 -64.14 -2.08 -17.43
C LYS A 620 -65.31 -2.17 -16.44
N GLU A 621 -65.39 -1.27 -15.47
CA GLU A 621 -66.51 -1.22 -14.52
C GLU A 621 -67.78 -0.61 -15.14
N LEU A 622 -67.67 0.34 -16.08
CA LEU A 622 -68.81 0.81 -16.87
C LEU A 622 -69.35 -0.23 -17.88
N GLY A 623 -68.55 -1.22 -18.24
CA GLY A 623 -68.90 -2.27 -19.19
C GLY A 623 -69.68 -3.46 -18.62
N ARG A 624 -70.05 -3.47 -17.33
CA ARG A 624 -70.78 -4.60 -16.71
C ARG A 624 -72.05 -4.20 -15.99
N THR A 625 -73.17 -4.12 -16.71
CA THR A 625 -74.50 -4.65 -16.30
C THR A 625 -75.46 -4.71 -17.52
N PRO A 626 -76.54 -5.53 -17.53
CA PRO A 626 -76.76 -6.57 -18.55
C PRO A 626 -78.10 -6.43 -19.33
N GLY A 627 -78.18 -6.95 -20.58
CA GLY A 627 -79.50 -7.12 -21.23
C GLY A 627 -79.54 -7.42 -22.73
N ASN A 628 -79.76 -8.71 -23.06
CA ASN A 628 -80.62 -9.30 -24.10
C ASN A 628 -80.81 -8.70 -25.52
N GLN A 629 -80.47 -9.56 -26.50
CA GLN A 629 -81.23 -10.04 -27.68
C GLN A 629 -81.66 -9.10 -28.86
N ALA A 630 -81.29 -9.61 -30.05
CA ALA A 630 -82.07 -9.73 -31.30
C ALA A 630 -82.05 -8.60 -32.36
N GLY A 631 -81.66 -8.99 -33.60
CA GLY A 631 -82.49 -8.75 -34.80
C GLY A 631 -82.01 -7.77 -35.89
N ARG A 632 -81.53 -8.33 -37.01
CA ARG A 632 -81.63 -7.91 -38.43
C ARG A 632 -81.07 -6.56 -38.95
N MET A 633 -80.23 -6.72 -39.99
CA MET A 633 -80.16 -6.04 -41.31
C MET A 633 -80.05 -4.51 -41.38
N MET A 634 -78.94 -3.99 -41.96
CA MET A 634 -78.84 -3.43 -43.33
C MET A 634 -77.67 -2.43 -43.46
N GLU A 635 -76.97 -2.51 -44.60
CA GLU A 635 -76.13 -1.51 -45.29
C GLU A 635 -75.07 -0.65 -44.55
N GLY A 636 -73.81 -0.91 -44.91
CA GLY A 636 -73.11 -0.05 -45.89
C GLY A 636 -72.66 1.35 -45.44
N GLN A 637 -71.32 1.50 -45.38
CA GLN A 637 -70.52 2.73 -45.23
C GLN A 637 -70.35 3.24 -43.79
N ILE A 638 -69.12 3.12 -43.26
CA ILE A 638 -68.30 4.22 -42.73
C ILE A 638 -66.86 3.69 -42.55
N SER A 639 -65.94 4.41 -43.20
CA SER A 639 -64.52 4.65 -42.91
C SER A 639 -63.84 3.82 -41.81
N GLN A 640 -62.94 2.91 -42.20
CA GLN A 640 -61.92 2.37 -41.30
C GLN A 640 -60.73 3.35 -41.20
N PRO A 641 -60.27 3.72 -39.99
CA PRO A 641 -58.90 4.15 -39.80
C PRO A 641 -58.02 2.92 -39.54
N THR A 642 -57.18 2.60 -40.50
CA THR A 642 -56.06 1.67 -40.38
C THR A 642 -55.07 2.23 -39.34
N LEU A 643 -55.12 1.73 -38.10
CA LEU A 643 -54.06 1.97 -37.12
C LEU A 643 -52.83 1.15 -37.50
N HIS A 644 -51.94 1.77 -38.25
CA HIS A 644 -50.54 1.37 -38.33
C HIS A 644 -49.94 1.43 -36.92
N PHE A 645 -49.50 0.29 -36.40
CA PHE A 645 -48.57 0.22 -35.29
C PHE A 645 -47.27 0.92 -35.70
N ARG A 646 -47.08 2.16 -35.26
CA ARG A 646 -45.82 2.89 -35.40
C ARG A 646 -44.89 2.47 -34.27
N ASN A 647 -43.84 1.73 -34.62
CA ASN A 647 -42.69 1.46 -33.78
C ASN A 647 -41.99 2.79 -33.41
N PRO A 648 -41.87 3.20 -32.13
CA PRO A 648 -41.28 4.48 -31.75
C PRO A 648 -39.78 4.37 -31.38
N TYR A 649 -39.01 3.54 -32.08
CA TYR A 649 -37.54 3.51 -31.93
C TYR A 649 -36.86 3.47 -33.30
N SER A 650 -36.64 4.64 -33.88
CA SER A 650 -35.64 4.86 -34.93
C SER A 650 -35.35 6.36 -34.99
N GLU A 651 -34.38 6.79 -34.16
CA GLU A 651 -33.47 7.93 -34.34
C GLU A 651 -32.88 8.30 -32.96
N GLU A 652 -31.68 7.80 -32.64
CA GLU A 652 -30.61 8.64 -32.10
C GLU A 652 -29.27 7.87 -32.07
N ASN A 653 -28.24 8.51 -32.64
CA ASN A 653 -26.87 8.04 -32.72
C ASN A 653 -26.10 8.37 -31.44
N GLY A 654 -25.36 7.40 -30.89
CA GLY A 654 -24.33 7.60 -29.85
C GLY A 654 -23.79 6.27 -29.32
N PRO A 655 -22.45 6.10 -29.13
CA PRO A 655 -21.86 4.79 -28.86
C PRO A 655 -22.06 4.38 -27.40
N VAL A 656 -22.73 3.24 -27.20
CA VAL A 656 -22.91 2.61 -25.88
C VAL A 656 -21.76 1.60 -25.65
N PRO A 657 -21.07 1.60 -24.48
CA PRO A 657 -20.07 0.59 -24.17
C PRO A 657 -20.75 -0.77 -23.93
N ALA A 658 -20.23 -1.82 -24.55
CA ALA A 658 -20.68 -3.20 -24.35
C ALA A 658 -20.43 -3.65 -22.91
N VAL A 659 -21.51 -3.81 -22.13
CA VAL A 659 -21.48 -4.51 -20.84
C VAL A 659 -21.84 -5.97 -21.09
N THR A 660 -20.91 -6.86 -20.75
CA THR A 660 -21.06 -8.31 -20.76
C THR A 660 -22.31 -8.78 -20.00
N SER A 661 -23.09 -9.67 -20.62
CA SER A 661 -24.22 -10.35 -20.02
C SER A 661 -23.80 -11.28 -18.87
N ARG A 662 -24.11 -10.90 -17.63
CA ARG A 662 -24.21 -11.86 -16.52
C ARG A 662 -25.47 -11.53 -15.71
N LEU A 663 -26.41 -12.47 -15.70
CA LEU A 663 -27.64 -12.41 -14.92
C LEU A 663 -27.32 -12.31 -13.41
N PRO A 664 -27.92 -11.38 -12.65
CA PRO A 664 -27.87 -11.45 -11.20
C PRO A 664 -28.90 -12.47 -10.71
N VAL A 665 -28.42 -13.57 -10.14
CA VAL A 665 -29.27 -14.50 -9.38
C VAL A 665 -29.60 -13.83 -8.05
N LEU A 666 -30.88 -13.48 -7.85
CA LEU A 666 -31.42 -13.12 -6.54
C LEU A 666 -31.35 -14.36 -5.62
N GLN A 667 -30.62 -14.27 -4.51
CA GLN A 667 -30.83 -15.14 -3.35
C GLN A 667 -31.25 -14.25 -2.18
N TYR A 668 -32.56 -14.19 -1.92
CA TYR A 668 -33.10 -13.77 -0.63
C TYR A 668 -33.53 -15.03 0.12
N GLY A 669 -32.89 -15.32 1.25
CA GLY A 669 -33.29 -16.33 2.22
C GLY A 669 -33.68 -15.66 3.53
N ASN A 670 -34.91 -15.93 4.00
CA ASN A 670 -35.52 -15.39 5.20
C ASN A 670 -34.85 -15.95 6.49
N PRO A 671 -34.39 -15.12 7.45
CA PRO A 671 -33.59 -15.58 8.59
C PRO A 671 -34.38 -16.13 9.80
N TYR A 672 -35.68 -16.47 9.67
CA TYR A 672 -36.51 -16.92 10.81
C TYR A 672 -37.30 -18.23 10.60
N ALA A 673 -36.90 -19.13 9.70
CA ALA A 673 -37.59 -20.43 9.56
C ALA A 673 -37.01 -21.52 10.50
N ILE A 674 -37.84 -21.98 11.44
CA ILE A 674 -37.55 -23.03 12.43
C ILE A 674 -38.06 -24.40 11.93
N GLN A 675 -37.16 -25.39 11.93
CA GLN A 675 -37.35 -26.83 12.25
C GLN A 675 -38.11 -27.77 11.26
N GLU A 676 -37.44 -28.84 10.78
CA GLU A 676 -37.70 -30.24 11.20
C GLU A 676 -36.85 -31.31 10.46
N ARG A 677 -36.12 -32.10 11.29
CA ARG A 677 -35.83 -33.56 11.27
C ARG A 677 -35.01 -34.29 10.19
N ARG A 678 -34.07 -35.09 10.75
CA ARG A 678 -33.52 -36.42 10.36
C ARG A 678 -32.48 -36.44 9.23
N ASP A 679 -31.41 -37.23 9.23
CA ASP A 679 -30.91 -38.33 10.08
C ASP A 679 -29.43 -38.60 9.69
N GLY A 680 -28.62 -39.22 10.56
CA GLY A 680 -27.31 -39.83 10.23
C GLY A 680 -26.08 -38.90 10.28
N ALA A 681 -25.31 -38.90 11.37
CA ALA A 681 -24.17 -39.79 11.62
C ALA A 681 -22.92 -39.46 10.79
N ASP A 682 -22.04 -38.61 11.32
CA ASP A 682 -20.70 -39.03 11.78
C ASP A 682 -19.96 -37.85 12.40
N GLY A 683 -19.25 -38.14 13.49
CA GLY A 683 -18.64 -37.16 14.36
C GLY A 683 -17.36 -36.55 13.78
N ALA A 684 -17.22 -35.24 13.97
CA ALA A 684 -15.98 -34.61 14.38
C ALA A 684 -16.31 -33.20 14.89
N PHE A 685 -16.09 -32.97 16.18
CA PHE A 685 -16.05 -31.63 16.76
C PHE A 685 -14.83 -30.88 16.20
N ASN A 686 -15.04 -29.67 15.67
CA ASN A 686 -14.10 -28.56 15.85
C ASN A 686 -14.90 -27.25 15.96
N PRO A 687 -14.69 -26.45 17.02
CA PRO A 687 -15.35 -25.16 17.21
C PRO A 687 -14.53 -24.03 16.56
N ASP A 688 -15.23 -22.92 16.29
CA ASP A 688 -14.73 -21.58 15.93
C ASP A 688 -14.87 -21.14 14.47
N GLU A 689 -16.08 -20.68 14.11
CA GLU A 689 -16.26 -19.62 13.12
C GLU A 689 -17.33 -18.62 13.63
N ILE A 690 -16.87 -17.62 14.39
CA ILE A 690 -17.58 -16.35 14.57
C ILE A 690 -16.83 -15.29 13.80
N GLN A 691 -17.57 -14.68 12.87
CA GLN A 691 -17.20 -13.62 11.95
C GLN A 691 -16.79 -12.32 12.66
N ARG A 692 -15.80 -11.62 12.09
CA ARG A 692 -15.61 -10.16 12.21
C ARG A 692 -15.59 -9.51 10.80
N PRO A 693 -15.91 -8.21 10.71
CA PRO A 693 -16.35 -7.50 9.49
C PRO A 693 -15.20 -6.99 8.57
N PRO A 694 -15.49 -6.46 7.36
CA PRO A 694 -14.51 -6.34 6.29
C PRO A 694 -13.63 -5.10 6.39
N VAL A 695 -12.33 -5.27 6.14
CA VAL A 695 -11.33 -4.19 6.09
C VAL A 695 -11.09 -3.78 4.65
N ARG A 696 -11.16 -2.45 4.42
CA ARG A 696 -10.78 -1.76 3.18
C ARG A 696 -9.28 -1.92 2.93
N THR A 697 -8.91 -2.20 1.69
CA THR A 697 -7.52 -2.12 1.21
C THR A 697 -7.06 -0.66 1.12
N SER A 698 -5.83 -0.40 1.54
CA SER A 698 -5.07 0.81 1.20
C SER A 698 -3.63 0.42 0.95
N PHE A 699 -3.18 0.71 -0.26
CA PHE A 699 -1.80 0.64 -0.73
C PHE A 699 -0.98 1.75 -0.08
N TRP A 700 0.10 1.41 0.64
CA TRP A 700 1.38 2.14 0.76
C TRP A 700 2.41 1.19 1.40
N GLU A 701 3.34 0.67 0.59
CA GLU A 701 4.69 0.20 0.97
C GLU A 701 5.63 1.44 0.96
N LEU A 702 6.72 1.62 1.72
CA LEU A 702 7.54 0.79 2.62
C LEU A 702 8.44 1.73 3.50
N GLU A 703 9.12 1.14 4.51
CA GLU A 703 10.19 1.62 5.46
C GLU A 703 9.65 2.10 6.83
N ASP A 704 9.98 1.53 8.00
CA ASP A 704 11.15 0.76 8.48
C ASP A 704 10.76 -0.25 9.60
N ASP A 705 11.65 -1.21 9.84
CA ASP A 705 11.61 -2.33 10.80
C ASP A 705 11.19 -1.99 12.25
N VAL A 706 10.22 -2.76 12.79
CA VAL A 706 10.11 -3.04 14.22
C VAL A 706 9.71 -4.50 14.44
N VAL A 707 10.64 -5.25 15.05
CA VAL A 707 10.49 -6.63 15.52
C VAL A 707 9.33 -6.75 16.53
N CYS A 708 8.34 -7.60 16.23
CA CYS A 708 7.30 -8.01 17.17
C CYS A 708 7.40 -9.52 17.47
N SER A 709 8.13 -9.86 18.53
CA SER A 709 8.06 -11.17 19.18
C SER A 709 6.85 -11.23 20.10
N GLN A 710 5.90 -12.11 19.79
CA GLN A 710 4.79 -12.47 20.67
C GLN A 710 5.27 -13.23 21.92
N PRO A 711 4.54 -13.09 23.03
CA PRO A 711 4.28 -14.20 23.94
C PRO A 711 2.79 -14.56 23.96
N SER A 712 2.53 -15.79 23.53
CA SER A 712 1.61 -16.80 24.10
C SER A 712 0.43 -16.33 24.96
N ARG A 713 -0.79 -16.50 24.42
CA ARG A 713 -2.04 -16.59 25.20
C ARG A 713 -2.04 -17.88 26.04
N ASN A 714 -2.18 -17.74 27.36
CA ASN A 714 -2.51 -18.85 28.25
C ASN A 714 -3.99 -19.24 28.11
N LEU A 715 -4.23 -20.55 28.03
CA LEU A 715 -5.53 -21.20 28.18
C LEU A 715 -5.90 -21.17 29.67
N SER A 716 -6.97 -20.47 30.04
CA SER A 716 -7.59 -20.64 31.36
C SER A 716 -8.60 -21.79 31.26
N ARG A 717 -8.30 -22.93 31.90
CA ARG A 717 -9.35 -23.85 32.35
C ARG A 717 -9.92 -23.33 33.68
N PRO A 718 -11.21 -23.55 33.96
CA PRO A 718 -11.84 -23.11 35.19
C PRO A 718 -11.62 -24.17 36.27
N ASP A 719 -11.11 -23.78 37.43
CA ASP A 719 -11.32 -24.53 38.66
C ASP A 719 -11.44 -23.52 39.80
N GLY A 720 -12.69 -23.15 40.07
CA GLY A 720 -13.12 -22.90 41.43
C GLY A 720 -13.98 -24.09 41.81
N LEU A 721 -13.48 -24.93 42.71
CA LEU A 721 -14.26 -25.70 43.66
C LEU A 721 -13.33 -26.16 44.78
N GLU A 722 -13.93 -26.18 45.95
CA GLU A 722 -13.37 -26.40 47.28
C GLU A 722 -12.60 -27.72 47.38
N ASP A 723 -11.70 -27.82 48.35
CA ASP A 723 -11.69 -29.05 49.14
C ASP A 723 -11.51 -28.72 50.64
N PRO A 724 -12.32 -29.37 51.50
CA PRO A 724 -12.28 -29.20 52.93
C PRO A 724 -11.25 -30.13 53.58
N GLU A 725 -11.16 -29.99 54.89
CA GLU A 725 -10.36 -30.74 55.85
C GLU A 725 -10.36 -32.27 55.68
N ASP A 726 -9.26 -32.87 56.13
CA ASP A 726 -9.16 -34.12 56.89
C ASP A 726 -10.07 -35.31 56.52
N SER A 727 -9.44 -36.37 56.01
CA SER A 727 -9.60 -37.74 56.53
C SER A 727 -8.47 -38.67 56.06
N ASN A 728 -7.73 -39.18 57.07
CA ASN A 728 -6.71 -40.26 57.08
C ASN A 728 -5.31 -40.00 56.52
#